data_AF-A0A5J5CS14-F1
#
_entry.id   AF-A0A5J5CS14-F1
#
_cell.length_a   1.000
_cell.length_b   1.000
_cell.length_c   1.000
_cell.angle_alpha   90.00
_cell.angle_beta   90.00
_cell.angle_gamma   90.00
#
_symmetry.space_group_name_H-M   'P 1'
#
loop_
_entity.id
_entity.type
_entity.pdbx_description
1 polymer ?
#
loop_
_entity_poly.entity_id
_entity_poly.type
_entity_poly.pdbx_seq_one_letter_code
_entity_poly.pdbx_strand_id
1 'polypeptide(L)'
;MDIPFEDSFNVPSSRIYQDSLQAIQLQTAKYILTVSNIKLKFRRGSTIGDYSITTTTTTSFSETVVEAVNVGIFTELAKKYLMVYTSPQPLKFDPLPVFFEGNLIITCGPPPENLNLSSGLTAEWRLNGQVIPGDDLHKLQLQNVTATLTVLKVFSTDSGLYECTLKYNNTAFRQSGTFTFSLDSLCNDKEFGVGNENDEAVGPCPKDTVGNRTAVCRKKQTGTGSWEIKTNTCILKPLQELLVQSQNLNSNSLPAFLKVLSDTTTNSSQDVIGSPANIVATVEILNNIAKLNISITATLMTDILLVAGVLTGDGATASWNSLNNDNQTIAITSTSPPANSISSELLRSLETITTRLTNESFNIVTPLILLNKTILTKNFDADFAFSNSSVGVVIPDSDGGQRSITVLSFASMDNVLPPRDANNLTGNVINGRVVLVYSNGSVNNVLFKFAVKNNTLANPQCVFWNFSLFNSVGGWDNKGCKLVSNINKTVTCNCNHLTSFSILMSPYSPESPVLSYITYIGVSISIASLVICLIIEAVIWKKIRKNNTSYLRHVSIVNIALSLLIANIWFIIGAAISDAKPTNPPACNAATFFIHFFYLALFFWMLASALLLLYRTVNVFDGGLSKTSMLAFGFILGYGAPLIIVIITIAVTAPKEIYVSDNGVCWLNWEESYALLAFVIPALVIVGINLVILLVVIFKLLRRRSVGDAVQAAERHVLVIIARTLAVLTPFFGLTWGLGVGTLANPGNMGIHIAFAFFNSLQGFFILVFGTLLDKKVRSELTMKSQSSRPGTGSTSAGISSRFDIFRNWRKPRDGYNMSSSASGGPHSAANSR
;
A
#
# COMPACT_ATOMS: atom_id res chain seq x y z
N MET A 1 -33.86 -45.01 33.15
CA MET A 1 -33.65 -46.23 32.33
C MET A 1 -34.75 -46.26 31.29
N ASP A 2 -34.45 -46.51 30.03
CA ASP A 2 -35.47 -46.54 28.99
C ASP A 2 -36.16 -47.91 28.92
N ILE A 3 -36.85 -48.24 30.01
CA ILE A 3 -37.66 -49.45 30.19
C ILE A 3 -39.00 -49.07 30.83
N PRO A 4 -40.10 -49.79 30.54
CA PRO A 4 -41.39 -49.56 31.16
C PRO A 4 -41.29 -49.73 32.68
N PHE A 5 -41.90 -48.82 33.44
CA PHE A 5 -41.90 -48.89 34.89
C PHE A 5 -42.88 -49.95 35.40
N GLU A 6 -42.41 -50.82 36.29
CA GLU A 6 -43.25 -51.69 37.10
C GLU A 6 -43.08 -51.37 38.58
N ASP A 7 -44.17 -51.39 39.34
CA ASP A 7 -44.14 -51.18 40.80
C ASP A 7 -43.26 -52.23 41.52
N SER A 8 -43.10 -53.41 40.91
CA SER A 8 -42.23 -54.51 41.35
C SER A 8 -40.76 -54.10 41.46
N PHE A 9 -40.32 -53.05 40.74
CA PHE A 9 -38.93 -52.57 40.76
C PHE A 9 -38.53 -51.94 42.08
N ASN A 10 -39.49 -51.53 42.91
CA ASN A 10 -39.22 -51.00 44.25
C ASN A 10 -39.09 -52.09 45.33
N VAL A 11 -39.29 -53.36 44.98
CA VAL A 11 -39.11 -54.49 45.90
C VAL A 11 -37.62 -54.82 45.99
N PRO A 12 -37.01 -54.92 47.19
CA PRO A 12 -35.58 -55.20 47.32
C PRO A 12 -35.11 -56.48 46.64
N SER A 13 -35.97 -57.49 46.47
CA SER A 13 -35.63 -58.73 45.74
C SER A 13 -35.66 -58.59 44.21
N SER A 14 -36.12 -57.46 43.67
CA SER A 14 -36.16 -57.22 42.22
C SER A 14 -34.76 -57.11 41.65
N ARG A 15 -34.54 -57.72 40.48
CA ARG A 15 -33.24 -57.71 39.79
C ARG A 15 -32.80 -56.30 39.42
N ILE A 16 -33.72 -55.44 38.99
CA ILE A 16 -33.44 -54.03 38.65
C ILE A 16 -33.04 -53.24 39.90
N TYR A 17 -33.71 -53.50 41.04
CA TYR A 17 -33.35 -52.88 42.32
C TYR A 17 -31.94 -53.27 42.76
N GLN A 18 -31.64 -54.57 42.73
CA GLN A 18 -30.33 -55.11 43.11
C GLN A 18 -29.21 -54.63 42.17
N ASP A 19 -29.42 -54.68 40.86
CA ASP A 19 -28.44 -54.21 39.88
C ASP A 19 -28.16 -52.71 40.02
N SER A 20 -29.19 -51.91 40.27
CA SER A 20 -29.07 -50.45 40.47
C SER A 20 -28.39 -50.11 41.79
N LEU A 21 -28.77 -50.79 42.87
CA LEU A 21 -28.13 -50.63 44.17
C LEU A 21 -26.65 -51.02 44.10
N GLN A 22 -26.33 -52.12 43.42
CA GLN A 22 -24.96 -52.57 43.21
C GLN A 22 -24.15 -51.56 42.38
N ALA A 23 -24.71 -51.02 41.31
CA ALA A 23 -24.05 -49.99 40.49
C ALA A 23 -23.77 -48.73 41.31
N ILE A 24 -24.74 -48.27 42.12
CA ILE A 24 -24.56 -47.13 43.03
C ILE A 24 -23.44 -47.42 44.03
N GLN A 25 -23.47 -48.57 44.71
CA GLN A 25 -22.44 -48.95 45.68
C GLN A 25 -21.04 -48.99 45.06
N LEU A 26 -20.90 -49.67 43.92
CA LEU A 26 -19.62 -49.89 43.26
C LEU A 26 -19.00 -48.58 42.77
N GLN A 27 -19.80 -47.69 42.17
CA GLN A 27 -19.29 -46.44 41.61
C GLN A 27 -19.08 -45.38 42.69
N THR A 28 -19.91 -45.38 43.74
CA THR A 28 -19.71 -44.51 44.90
C THR A 28 -18.43 -44.88 45.65
N ALA A 29 -18.15 -46.17 45.87
CA ALA A 29 -16.97 -46.64 46.60
C ALA A 29 -15.62 -46.26 45.95
N LYS A 30 -15.60 -45.99 44.64
CA LYS A 30 -14.39 -45.51 43.94
C LYS A 30 -13.96 -44.10 44.36
N TYR A 31 -14.89 -43.28 44.83
CA TYR A 31 -14.63 -41.87 45.16
C TYR A 31 -14.96 -41.53 46.62
N ILE A 32 -15.82 -42.31 47.28
CA ILE A 32 -16.30 -42.08 48.64
C ILE A 32 -16.06 -43.33 49.49
N LEU A 33 -15.14 -43.22 50.45
CA LEU A 33 -14.64 -44.35 51.25
C LEU A 33 -15.62 -44.83 52.34
N THR A 34 -16.56 -44.00 52.82
CA THR A 34 -17.50 -44.36 53.91
C THR A 34 -18.96 -44.00 53.59
N VAL A 35 -19.68 -44.95 53.00
CA VAL A 35 -21.13 -44.82 52.75
C VAL A 35 -21.91 -45.38 53.94
N SER A 36 -22.79 -44.56 54.53
CA SER A 36 -23.60 -44.95 55.70
C SER A 36 -24.97 -45.51 55.33
N ASN A 37 -25.60 -44.98 54.27
CA ASN A 37 -26.89 -45.45 53.80
C ASN A 37 -27.12 -45.08 52.33
N ILE A 38 -27.78 -45.94 51.56
CA ILE A 38 -28.24 -45.66 50.19
C ILE A 38 -29.74 -45.88 50.14
N LYS A 39 -30.50 -44.85 49.79
CA LYS A 39 -31.93 -44.98 49.49
C LYS A 39 -32.12 -44.91 47.98
N LEU A 40 -32.79 -45.90 47.40
CA LEU A 40 -33.14 -45.96 45.99
C LEU A 40 -34.66 -46.16 45.88
N LYS A 41 -35.30 -45.39 45.01
CA LYS A 41 -36.72 -45.50 44.68
C LYS A 41 -36.93 -45.25 43.19
N PHE A 42 -37.75 -46.09 42.57
CA PHE A 42 -38.17 -45.94 41.18
C PHE A 42 -39.55 -45.30 41.10
N ARG A 43 -39.75 -44.43 40.10
CA ARG A 43 -41.04 -43.81 39.78
C ARG A 43 -41.38 -43.92 38.29
N ARG A 44 -42.67 -43.69 38.00
CA ARG A 44 -43.26 -43.71 36.65
C ARG A 44 -42.57 -42.71 35.70
N GLY A 45 -42.39 -43.14 34.45
CA GLY A 45 -41.65 -42.49 33.37
C GLY A 45 -40.94 -43.55 32.52
N SER A 46 -39.90 -43.19 31.76
CA SER A 46 -38.84 -44.13 31.37
C SER A 46 -38.04 -44.49 32.62
N THR A 47 -38.60 -45.40 33.44
CA THR A 47 -38.16 -45.85 34.77
C THR A 47 -37.07 -44.98 35.38
N ILE A 48 -37.48 -43.97 36.16
CA ILE A 48 -36.57 -43.01 36.78
C ILE A 48 -36.22 -43.53 38.17
N GLY A 49 -34.93 -43.82 38.38
CA GLY A 49 -34.38 -44.19 39.68
C GLY A 49 -33.89 -42.95 40.40
N ASP A 50 -34.63 -42.51 41.42
CA ASP A 50 -34.18 -41.46 42.32
C ASP A 50 -33.41 -42.13 43.47
N TYR A 51 -32.19 -41.67 43.73
CA TYR A 51 -31.37 -42.23 44.79
C TYR A 51 -30.70 -41.14 45.63
N SER A 52 -30.45 -41.46 46.89
CA SER A 52 -29.70 -40.60 47.81
C SER A 52 -28.65 -41.44 48.54
N ILE A 53 -27.44 -40.90 48.60
CA ILE A 53 -26.30 -41.52 49.27
C ILE A 53 -26.02 -40.67 50.51
N THR A 54 -26.03 -41.31 51.69
CA THR A 54 -25.62 -40.70 52.95
C THR A 54 -24.22 -41.20 53.30
N THR A 55 -23.35 -40.32 53.76
CA THR A 55 -21.95 -40.65 54.14
C THR A 55 -21.69 -40.20 55.58
N THR A 56 -20.75 -40.84 56.27
CA THR A 56 -20.36 -40.45 57.65
C THR A 56 -19.25 -39.39 57.69
N THR A 57 -18.70 -39.01 56.54
CA THR A 57 -17.67 -37.97 56.40
C THR A 57 -18.26 -36.56 56.53
N THR A 58 -17.57 -35.69 57.27
CA THR A 58 -17.99 -34.29 57.52
C THR A 58 -17.53 -33.29 56.44
N THR A 59 -16.94 -33.76 55.34
CA THR A 59 -16.40 -32.94 54.24
C THR A 59 -17.36 -32.86 53.06
N SER A 60 -17.60 -31.66 52.53
CA SER A 60 -18.37 -31.44 51.29
C SER A 60 -17.63 -31.95 50.04
N PHE A 61 -18.31 -32.65 49.14
CA PHE A 61 -17.74 -33.17 47.87
C PHE A 61 -17.81 -32.12 46.75
N SER A 62 -16.84 -32.14 45.82
CA SER A 62 -16.89 -31.28 44.62
C SER A 62 -17.91 -31.77 43.60
N GLU A 63 -18.47 -30.86 42.82
CA GLU A 63 -19.45 -31.15 41.76
C GLU A 63 -18.87 -32.11 40.70
N THR A 64 -17.57 -32.05 40.44
CA THR A 64 -16.83 -32.96 39.55
C THR A 64 -16.83 -34.42 40.03
N VAL A 65 -16.78 -34.65 41.33
CA VAL A 65 -16.85 -36.01 41.90
C VAL A 65 -18.28 -36.54 41.80
N VAL A 66 -19.27 -35.69 42.04
CA VAL A 66 -20.70 -36.04 41.90
C VAL A 66 -21.01 -36.40 40.44
N GLU A 67 -20.50 -35.63 39.48
CA GLU A 67 -20.64 -35.91 38.05
C GLU A 67 -19.96 -37.23 37.65
N ALA A 68 -18.74 -37.49 38.12
CA ALA A 68 -18.03 -38.75 37.86
C ALA A 68 -18.78 -39.97 38.42
N VAL A 69 -19.35 -39.87 39.62
CA VAL A 69 -20.19 -40.93 40.23
C VAL A 69 -21.47 -41.13 39.40
N ASN A 70 -22.17 -40.05 39.04
CA ASN A 70 -23.40 -40.12 38.22
C ASN A 70 -23.15 -40.79 36.87
N VAL A 71 -22.09 -40.39 36.15
CA VAL A 71 -21.72 -40.99 34.86
C VAL A 71 -21.25 -42.45 35.05
N GLY A 72 -20.53 -42.75 36.13
CA GLY A 72 -20.14 -44.11 36.49
C GLY A 72 -21.35 -45.03 36.72
N ILE A 73 -22.37 -44.57 37.45
CA ILE A 73 -23.60 -45.33 37.70
C ILE A 73 -24.35 -45.56 36.38
N PHE A 74 -24.46 -44.51 35.57
CA PHE A 74 -25.08 -44.59 34.26
C PHE A 74 -24.42 -45.63 33.36
N THR A 75 -23.09 -45.58 33.24
CA THR A 75 -22.31 -46.50 32.39
C THR A 75 -22.35 -47.94 32.90
N GLU A 76 -22.38 -48.15 34.21
CA GLU A 76 -22.51 -49.50 34.78
C GLU A 76 -23.88 -50.11 34.50
N LEU A 77 -24.95 -49.33 34.64
CA LEU A 77 -26.31 -49.78 34.33
C LEU A 77 -26.53 -49.98 32.85
N ALA A 78 -25.88 -49.17 32.01
CA ALA A 78 -25.95 -49.30 30.54
C ALA A 78 -25.43 -50.65 30.03
N LYS A 79 -24.58 -51.36 30.79
CA LYS A 79 -24.15 -52.72 30.43
C LYS A 79 -25.30 -53.73 30.40
N LYS A 80 -26.38 -53.46 31.14
CA LYS A 80 -27.54 -54.37 31.30
C LYS A 80 -28.85 -53.80 30.77
N TYR A 81 -29.03 -52.49 30.86
CA TYR A 81 -30.29 -51.81 30.56
C TYR A 81 -30.09 -50.68 29.55
N LEU A 82 -31.12 -50.37 28.76
CA LEU A 82 -31.10 -49.19 27.90
C LEU A 82 -31.13 -47.93 28.76
N MET A 83 -30.15 -47.04 28.58
CA MET A 83 -29.93 -45.84 29.40
C MET A 83 -29.86 -44.59 28.52
N VAL A 84 -30.59 -43.54 28.90
CA VAL A 84 -30.66 -42.27 28.18
C VAL A 84 -30.11 -41.14 29.07
N TYR A 85 -29.03 -40.51 28.64
CA TYR A 85 -28.46 -39.31 29.24
C TYR A 85 -29.07 -38.08 28.58
N THR A 86 -29.79 -37.25 29.33
CA THR A 86 -30.37 -36.00 28.81
C THR A 86 -29.48 -34.83 29.19
N SER A 87 -28.95 -34.11 28.20
CA SER A 87 -28.07 -32.96 28.39
C SER A 87 -28.84 -31.74 28.90
N PRO A 88 -28.28 -30.96 29.85
CA PRO A 88 -28.87 -29.68 30.27
C PRO A 88 -28.63 -28.54 29.27
N GLN A 89 -27.68 -28.68 28.34
CA GLN A 89 -27.42 -27.66 27.31
C GLN A 89 -28.39 -27.79 26.14
N PRO A 90 -29.02 -26.71 25.66
CA PRO A 90 -29.94 -26.78 24.53
C PRO A 90 -29.22 -27.04 23.20
N LEU A 91 -29.98 -27.38 22.16
CA LEU A 91 -29.49 -27.44 20.77
C LEU A 91 -29.02 -26.05 20.29
N LYS A 92 -28.03 -26.03 19.39
CA LYS A 92 -27.53 -24.80 18.77
C LYS A 92 -28.16 -24.60 17.38
N PHE A 93 -28.72 -23.42 17.15
CA PHE A 93 -29.37 -23.00 15.90
C PHE A 93 -28.56 -21.88 15.24
N ASP A 94 -28.28 -21.99 13.93
CA ASP A 94 -27.48 -21.01 13.18
C ASP A 94 -27.93 -20.95 11.71
N PRO A 95 -28.26 -19.77 11.14
CA PRO A 95 -28.31 -18.45 11.78
C PRO A 95 -29.58 -18.24 12.62
N LEU A 96 -29.56 -17.23 13.49
CA LEU A 96 -30.75 -16.67 14.14
C LEU A 96 -30.74 -15.14 13.97
N PRO A 97 -31.84 -14.50 13.50
CA PRO A 97 -33.10 -15.10 13.02
C PRO A 97 -32.97 -15.74 11.63
N VAL A 98 -33.90 -16.66 11.30
CA VAL A 98 -34.06 -17.22 9.94
C VAL A 98 -35.36 -16.70 9.33
N PHE A 99 -35.26 -16.24 8.09
CA PHE A 99 -36.38 -15.69 7.30
C PHE A 99 -36.96 -16.77 6.35
N PHE A 100 -38.12 -16.49 5.75
CA PHE A 100 -38.80 -17.41 4.82
C PHE A 100 -37.86 -17.91 3.70
N GLU A 101 -37.83 -19.22 3.47
CA GLU A 101 -36.90 -19.91 2.55
C GLU A 101 -35.40 -19.78 2.88
N GLY A 102 -35.03 -19.22 4.04
CA GLY A 102 -33.66 -19.25 4.54
C GLY A 102 -33.20 -20.67 4.90
N ASN A 103 -31.88 -20.85 5.04
CA ASN A 103 -31.29 -22.09 5.53
C ASN A 103 -31.13 -22.06 7.06
N LEU A 104 -31.24 -23.22 7.71
CA LEU A 104 -31.03 -23.39 9.15
C LEU A 104 -30.18 -24.61 9.43
N ILE A 105 -29.15 -24.45 10.25
CA ILE A 105 -28.28 -25.52 10.72
C ILE A 105 -28.50 -25.72 12.21
N ILE A 106 -28.85 -26.94 12.60
CA ILE A 106 -29.10 -27.35 13.98
C ILE A 106 -28.02 -28.35 14.38
N THR A 107 -27.27 -28.06 15.44
CA THR A 107 -26.14 -28.88 15.90
C THR A 107 -26.43 -29.52 17.26
N CYS A 108 -26.08 -30.80 17.38
CA CYS A 108 -26.28 -31.65 18.55
C CYS A 108 -24.95 -32.30 18.97
N GLY A 109 -24.62 -32.20 20.26
CA GLY A 109 -23.33 -32.61 20.82
C GLY A 109 -22.27 -31.50 20.83
N PRO A 110 -21.03 -31.82 21.24
CA PRO A 110 -20.56 -33.16 21.62
C PRO A 110 -21.08 -33.63 23.00
N PRO A 111 -21.25 -34.95 23.23
CA PRO A 111 -21.54 -35.52 24.54
C PRO A 111 -20.37 -35.30 25.53
N PRO A 112 -20.60 -35.39 26.85
CA PRO A 112 -19.53 -35.39 27.84
C PRO A 112 -18.50 -36.49 27.55
N GLU A 113 -17.20 -36.17 27.67
CA GLU A 113 -16.09 -37.09 27.32
C GLU A 113 -16.17 -38.44 28.05
N ASN A 114 -16.67 -38.45 29.29
CA ASN A 114 -16.79 -39.63 30.14
C ASN A 114 -17.87 -40.64 29.68
N LEU A 115 -18.75 -40.28 28.74
CA LEU A 115 -19.80 -41.16 28.23
C LEU A 115 -19.25 -42.20 27.22
N ASN A 116 -18.01 -42.01 26.75
CA ASN A 116 -17.25 -42.90 25.87
C ASN A 116 -18.00 -43.43 24.65
N LEU A 117 -18.86 -42.56 24.08
CA LEU A 117 -19.56 -42.79 22.83
C LEU A 117 -18.57 -42.67 21.68
N SER A 118 -18.10 -43.78 21.11
CA SER A 118 -17.18 -43.77 19.97
C SER A 118 -17.63 -44.74 18.86
N SER A 119 -17.37 -44.35 17.61
CA SER A 119 -17.60 -45.02 16.32
C SER A 119 -18.78 -46.00 16.20
N GLY A 120 -19.70 -45.72 15.27
CA GLY A 120 -20.89 -46.57 15.02
C GLY A 120 -22.18 -46.05 15.65
N LEU A 121 -22.23 -44.74 15.95
CA LEU A 121 -23.42 -44.07 16.45
C LEU A 121 -24.47 -43.87 15.37
N THR A 122 -25.74 -43.84 15.78
CA THR A 122 -26.87 -43.38 14.95
C THR A 122 -27.50 -42.14 15.57
N ALA A 123 -27.79 -41.12 14.76
CA ALA A 123 -28.50 -39.92 15.18
C ALA A 123 -29.96 -39.97 14.75
N GLU A 124 -30.88 -39.73 15.68
CA GLU A 124 -32.31 -39.58 15.42
C GLU A 124 -32.74 -38.16 15.78
N TRP A 125 -33.38 -37.46 14.84
CA TRP A 125 -33.90 -36.11 15.03
C TRP A 125 -35.42 -36.12 15.06
N ARG A 126 -36.00 -35.30 15.94
CA ARG A 126 -37.45 -35.13 16.06
C ARG A 126 -37.83 -33.66 16.12
N LEU A 127 -38.96 -33.32 15.52
CA LEU A 127 -39.65 -32.04 15.66
C LEU A 127 -41.02 -32.29 16.28
N ASN A 128 -41.31 -31.64 17.40
CA ASN A 128 -42.57 -31.80 18.15
C ASN A 128 -42.93 -33.28 18.40
N GLY A 129 -41.92 -34.12 18.65
CA GLY A 129 -42.06 -35.56 18.91
C GLY A 129 -42.12 -36.47 17.66
N GLN A 130 -42.24 -35.91 16.45
CA GLN A 130 -42.22 -36.67 15.19
C GLN A 130 -40.82 -36.80 14.62
N VAL A 131 -40.45 -37.97 14.09
CA VAL A 131 -39.13 -38.24 13.51
C VAL A 131 -38.96 -37.48 12.20
N ILE A 132 -37.84 -36.77 12.06
CA ILE A 132 -37.45 -36.05 10.83
C ILE A 132 -36.66 -37.01 9.95
N PRO A 133 -37.20 -37.45 8.79
CA PRO A 133 -36.45 -38.28 7.85
C PRO A 133 -35.42 -37.45 7.08
N GLY A 134 -34.43 -38.11 6.46
CA GLY A 134 -33.57 -37.46 5.48
C GLY A 134 -34.28 -37.37 4.14
N ASP A 135 -34.55 -36.14 3.70
CA ASP A 135 -35.27 -35.83 2.46
C ASP A 135 -34.61 -34.66 1.71
N ASP A 136 -35.26 -34.16 0.66
CA ASP A 136 -34.73 -33.06 -0.16
C ASP A 136 -34.64 -31.72 0.59
N LEU A 137 -35.32 -31.58 1.73
CA LEU A 137 -35.33 -30.37 2.57
C LEU A 137 -34.45 -30.52 3.81
N HIS A 138 -34.28 -31.73 4.33
CA HIS A 138 -33.59 -32.05 5.58
C HIS A 138 -32.37 -32.93 5.32
N LYS A 139 -31.18 -32.33 5.40
CA LYS A 139 -29.90 -33.07 5.30
C LYS A 139 -29.39 -33.41 6.69
N LEU A 140 -29.27 -34.70 6.99
CA LEU A 140 -28.70 -35.17 8.25
C LEU A 140 -27.25 -35.61 8.04
N GLN A 141 -26.36 -35.13 8.90
CA GLN A 141 -24.95 -35.50 8.90
C GLN A 141 -24.53 -35.89 10.32
N LEU A 142 -23.64 -36.88 10.40
CA LEU A 142 -23.02 -37.31 11.66
C LEU A 142 -21.51 -37.38 11.45
N GLN A 143 -20.78 -36.55 12.20
CA GLN A 143 -19.32 -36.50 12.15
C GLN A 143 -18.77 -36.73 13.55
N ASN A 144 -18.05 -37.84 13.74
CA ASN A 144 -17.58 -38.33 15.04
C ASN A 144 -18.72 -38.51 16.06
N VAL A 145 -18.89 -37.54 16.96
CA VAL A 145 -19.88 -37.51 18.05
C VAL A 145 -20.81 -36.29 17.96
N THR A 146 -20.77 -35.56 16.83
CA THR A 146 -21.60 -34.38 16.58
C THR A 146 -22.55 -34.67 15.42
N ALA A 147 -23.85 -34.51 15.66
CA ALA A 147 -24.87 -34.59 14.62
C ALA A 147 -25.32 -33.21 14.19
N THR A 148 -25.55 -33.05 12.89
CA THR A 148 -26.01 -31.81 12.27
C THR A 148 -27.24 -32.09 11.43
N LEU A 149 -28.29 -31.29 11.62
CA LEU A 149 -29.47 -31.24 10.78
C LEU A 149 -29.45 -29.92 10.02
N THR A 150 -29.43 -29.97 8.69
CA THR A 150 -29.55 -28.80 7.83
C THR A 150 -30.93 -28.77 7.18
N VAL A 151 -31.73 -27.78 7.54
CA VAL A 151 -32.98 -27.44 6.87
C VAL A 151 -32.64 -26.47 5.73
N LEU A 152 -32.82 -26.90 4.49
CA LEU A 152 -32.41 -26.14 3.31
C LEU A 152 -33.34 -24.95 3.01
N LYS A 153 -34.62 -25.07 3.37
CA LYS A 153 -35.63 -24.02 3.27
C LYS A 153 -36.53 -24.09 4.49
N VAL A 154 -36.55 -23.02 5.29
CA VAL A 154 -37.36 -22.94 6.51
C VAL A 154 -38.73 -22.33 6.22
N PHE A 155 -39.77 -22.97 6.75
CA PHE A 155 -41.16 -22.55 6.74
C PHE A 155 -41.68 -22.30 8.17
N SER A 156 -42.85 -21.68 8.28
CA SER A 156 -43.49 -21.44 9.59
C SER A 156 -43.79 -22.74 10.36
N THR A 157 -44.04 -23.84 9.64
CA THR A 157 -44.27 -25.18 10.19
C THR A 157 -43.05 -25.79 10.87
N ASP A 158 -41.86 -25.28 10.58
CA ASP A 158 -40.60 -25.78 11.16
C ASP A 158 -40.33 -25.18 12.56
N SER A 159 -41.22 -24.32 13.06
CA SER A 159 -41.20 -23.81 14.42
C SER A 159 -41.63 -24.90 15.41
N GLY A 160 -40.86 -25.08 16.48
CA GLY A 160 -41.20 -26.08 17.50
C GLY A 160 -40.03 -26.55 18.33
N LEU A 161 -40.29 -27.62 19.08
CA LEU A 161 -39.31 -28.30 19.91
C LEU A 161 -38.53 -29.32 19.06
N TYR A 162 -37.25 -29.06 18.84
CA TYR A 162 -36.32 -30.01 18.24
C TYR A 162 -35.70 -30.88 19.33
N GLU A 163 -35.59 -32.18 19.06
CA GLU A 163 -34.87 -33.14 19.88
C GLU A 163 -33.91 -33.95 19.02
N CYS A 164 -32.68 -34.12 19.50
CA CYS A 164 -31.67 -34.99 18.90
C CYS A 164 -31.32 -36.10 19.89
N THR A 165 -31.27 -37.34 19.42
CA THR A 165 -30.82 -38.50 20.21
C THR A 165 -29.71 -39.25 19.47
N LEU A 166 -28.52 -39.28 20.05
CA LEU A 166 -27.38 -40.09 19.59
C LEU A 166 -27.41 -41.44 20.30
N LYS A 167 -27.57 -42.54 19.58
CA LYS A 167 -27.67 -43.90 20.14
C LYS A 167 -26.44 -44.73 19.81
N TYR A 168 -25.97 -45.50 20.78
CA TYR A 168 -24.93 -46.51 20.64
C TYR A 168 -25.18 -47.65 21.64
N ASN A 169 -25.44 -48.87 21.13
CA ASN A 169 -25.83 -50.03 21.95
C ASN A 169 -26.96 -49.66 22.95
N ASN A 170 -26.72 -49.87 24.24
CA ASN A 170 -27.64 -49.57 25.33
C ASN A 170 -27.47 -48.15 25.90
N THR A 171 -26.69 -47.28 25.24
CA THR A 171 -26.49 -45.88 25.65
C THR A 171 -27.09 -44.92 24.63
N ALA A 172 -27.78 -43.90 25.11
CA ALA A 172 -28.28 -42.81 24.29
C ALA A 172 -27.97 -41.46 24.93
N PHE A 173 -27.54 -40.48 24.14
CA PHE A 173 -27.38 -39.08 24.53
C PHE A 173 -28.49 -38.27 23.87
N ARG A 174 -29.24 -37.48 24.63
CA ARG A 174 -30.37 -36.68 24.14
C ARG A 174 -30.19 -35.19 24.46
N GLN A 175 -30.50 -34.34 23.49
CA GLN A 175 -30.43 -32.88 23.59
C GLN A 175 -31.65 -32.25 22.91
N SER A 176 -32.19 -31.16 23.48
CA SER A 176 -33.43 -30.53 22.99
C SER A 176 -33.32 -29.00 22.94
N GLY A 177 -34.05 -28.35 22.04
CA GLY A 177 -34.10 -26.89 21.95
C GLY A 177 -35.29 -26.41 21.11
N THR A 178 -35.78 -25.20 21.38
CA THR A 178 -36.96 -24.64 20.69
C THR A 178 -36.51 -23.62 19.64
N PHE A 179 -37.05 -23.74 18.43
CA PHE A 179 -36.85 -22.78 17.34
C PHE A 179 -38.17 -22.05 17.02
N THR A 180 -38.07 -20.75 16.75
CA THR A 180 -39.19 -19.88 16.37
C THR A 180 -38.87 -19.14 15.07
N PHE A 181 -39.69 -19.37 14.06
CA PHE A 181 -39.63 -18.68 12.76
C PHE A 181 -40.04 -17.20 12.87
N SER A 182 -39.34 -16.30 12.17
CA SER A 182 -39.69 -14.87 12.09
C SER A 182 -40.27 -14.54 10.71
N LEU A 183 -41.43 -13.86 10.70
CA LEU A 183 -42.11 -13.41 9.47
C LEU A 183 -41.61 -12.07 8.92
N ASP A 184 -40.69 -11.38 9.61
CA ASP A 184 -40.29 -10.02 9.25
C ASP A 184 -39.36 -10.01 8.03
N SER A 185 -39.73 -9.29 6.97
CA SER A 185 -38.85 -9.03 5.81
C SER A 185 -37.68 -8.13 6.22
N LEU A 186 -36.48 -8.41 5.68
CA LEU A 186 -35.26 -7.71 6.07
C LEU A 186 -35.36 -6.18 5.86
N CYS A 187 -35.86 -5.75 4.71
CA CYS A 187 -36.16 -4.36 4.39
C CYS A 187 -37.66 -4.11 4.32
N ASN A 188 -38.11 -2.97 4.85
CA ASN A 188 -39.49 -2.50 4.75
C ASN A 188 -39.50 -0.98 4.63
N ASP A 189 -39.92 -0.47 3.48
CA ASP A 189 -40.00 0.96 3.17
C ASP A 189 -41.28 1.30 2.41
N LYS A 190 -41.80 2.53 2.57
CA LYS A 190 -43.05 2.96 1.93
C LYS A 190 -42.91 3.17 0.41
N GLU A 191 -41.73 3.51 -0.07
CA GLU A 191 -41.43 3.80 -1.48
C GLU A 191 -41.03 2.54 -2.24
N PHE A 192 -40.21 1.68 -1.62
CA PHE A 192 -39.64 0.47 -2.24
C PHE A 192 -40.30 -0.83 -1.80
N GLY A 193 -41.20 -0.78 -0.82
CA GLY A 193 -41.91 -1.94 -0.30
C GLY A 193 -41.06 -2.83 0.60
N VAL A 194 -41.47 -4.10 0.68
CA VAL A 194 -40.79 -5.14 1.45
C VAL A 194 -39.82 -5.92 0.57
N GLY A 195 -38.64 -6.26 1.11
CA GLY A 195 -37.61 -7.00 0.36
C GLY A 195 -36.64 -7.76 1.26
N ASN A 196 -36.08 -8.84 0.71
CA ASN A 196 -35.02 -9.66 1.30
C ASN A 196 -33.64 -9.16 0.86
N GLU A 197 -32.59 -9.71 1.47
CA GLU A 197 -31.21 -9.31 1.15
C GLU A 197 -30.89 -9.48 -0.35
N ASN A 198 -30.41 -8.42 -0.98
CA ASN A 198 -30.12 -8.28 -2.41
C ASN A 198 -31.32 -8.19 -3.36
N ASP A 199 -32.56 -8.13 -2.86
CA ASP A 199 -33.71 -7.81 -3.72
C ASP A 199 -33.55 -6.40 -4.31
N GLU A 200 -34.02 -6.23 -5.55
CA GLU A 200 -34.09 -4.93 -6.22
C GLU A 200 -35.55 -4.46 -6.35
N ALA A 201 -35.80 -3.20 -6.02
CA ALA A 201 -37.11 -2.59 -6.16
C ALA A 201 -37.02 -1.23 -6.85
N VAL A 202 -38.06 -0.91 -7.62
CA VAL A 202 -38.21 0.37 -8.32
C VAL A 202 -39.23 1.22 -7.57
N GLY A 203 -38.79 2.37 -7.08
CA GLY A 203 -39.59 3.34 -6.36
C GLY A 203 -39.85 4.61 -7.19
N PRO A 204 -40.91 5.37 -6.84
CA PRO A 204 -41.21 6.64 -7.49
C PRO A 204 -40.17 7.71 -7.15
N CYS A 205 -40.08 8.71 -8.02
CA CYS A 205 -39.29 9.90 -7.76
C CYS A 205 -39.95 10.82 -6.69
N PRO A 206 -39.15 11.62 -5.95
CA PRO A 206 -39.67 12.64 -5.06
C PRO A 206 -40.57 13.66 -5.78
N LYS A 207 -41.38 14.41 -5.01
CA LYS A 207 -42.25 15.46 -5.56
C LYS A 207 -41.45 16.42 -6.45
N ASP A 208 -42.06 16.80 -7.57
CA ASP A 208 -41.52 17.73 -8.58
C ASP A 208 -40.33 17.25 -9.41
N THR A 209 -40.08 15.94 -9.37
CA THR A 209 -39.19 15.25 -10.29
C THR A 209 -39.91 14.13 -11.05
N VAL A 210 -39.37 13.72 -12.20
CA VAL A 210 -39.90 12.69 -13.10
C VAL A 210 -38.81 11.65 -13.35
N GLY A 211 -39.17 10.37 -13.33
CA GLY A 211 -38.25 9.25 -13.53
C GLY A 211 -38.55 8.10 -12.56
N ASN A 212 -37.53 7.30 -12.26
CA ASN A 212 -37.59 6.23 -11.28
C ASN A 212 -36.30 6.13 -10.45
N ARG A 213 -36.41 5.51 -9.27
CA ARG A 213 -35.26 5.13 -8.43
C ARG A 213 -35.23 3.61 -8.33
N THR A 214 -34.06 3.01 -8.47
CA THR A 214 -33.87 1.58 -8.19
C THR A 214 -33.04 1.45 -6.93
N ALA A 215 -33.49 0.65 -5.97
CA ALA A 215 -32.77 0.39 -4.72
C ALA A 215 -32.55 -1.11 -4.52
N VAL A 216 -31.48 -1.44 -3.78
CA VAL A 216 -31.12 -2.81 -3.39
C VAL A 216 -31.29 -2.93 -1.87
N CYS A 217 -31.96 -3.99 -1.40
CA CYS A 217 -32.08 -4.23 0.03
C CYS A 217 -30.76 -4.79 0.59
N ARG A 218 -30.16 -4.09 1.57
CA ARG A 218 -28.91 -4.52 2.22
C ARG A 218 -29.05 -4.64 3.73
N LYS A 219 -28.35 -5.61 4.30
CA LYS A 219 -28.28 -5.82 5.75
C LYS A 219 -27.27 -4.87 6.39
N LYS A 220 -27.69 -4.08 7.38
CA LYS A 220 -26.76 -3.27 8.20
C LYS A 220 -26.08 -4.13 9.26
N GLN A 221 -24.96 -3.64 9.77
CA GLN A 221 -24.24 -4.25 10.90
C GLN A 221 -25.11 -4.42 12.16
N THR A 222 -26.16 -3.62 12.30
CA THR A 222 -27.16 -3.68 13.38
C THR A 222 -28.19 -4.82 13.22
N GLY A 223 -28.13 -5.59 12.13
CA GLY A 223 -29.06 -6.70 11.85
C GLY A 223 -30.34 -6.30 11.11
N THR A 224 -30.66 -5.00 11.05
CA THR A 224 -31.80 -4.42 10.30
C THR A 224 -31.45 -4.18 8.83
N GLY A 225 -32.39 -4.42 7.90
CA GLY A 225 -32.20 -4.07 6.49
C GLY A 225 -32.55 -2.63 6.14
N SER A 226 -31.94 -2.11 5.09
CA SER A 226 -32.39 -0.88 4.43
C SER A 226 -32.23 -0.94 2.92
N TRP A 227 -33.15 -0.32 2.20
CA TRP A 227 -33.02 -0.06 0.78
C TRP A 227 -31.94 1.00 0.51
N GLU A 228 -30.92 0.62 -0.26
CA GLU A 228 -29.85 1.51 -0.72
C GLU A 228 -30.06 1.85 -2.20
N ILE A 229 -30.09 3.13 -2.54
CA ILE A 229 -30.31 3.57 -3.93
C ILE A 229 -29.12 3.15 -4.78
N LYS A 230 -29.40 2.36 -5.82
CA LYS A 230 -28.43 1.93 -6.83
C LYS A 230 -28.43 2.86 -8.03
N THR A 231 -29.62 3.24 -8.52
CA THR A 231 -29.77 4.15 -9.65
C THR A 231 -30.85 5.19 -9.37
N ASN A 232 -30.63 6.41 -9.82
CA ASN A 232 -31.57 7.53 -9.68
C ASN A 232 -31.69 8.28 -11.00
N THR A 233 -32.83 8.16 -11.67
CA THR A 233 -33.12 8.83 -12.95
C THR A 233 -34.04 10.03 -12.77
N CYS A 234 -34.24 10.52 -11.54
CA CYS A 234 -35.16 11.62 -11.25
C CYS A 234 -34.63 12.95 -11.77
N ILE A 235 -35.37 13.54 -12.71
CA ILE A 235 -35.09 14.85 -13.31
C ILE A 235 -36.15 15.85 -12.87
N LEU A 236 -35.77 17.10 -12.59
CA LEU A 236 -36.72 18.18 -12.28
C LEU A 236 -37.74 18.35 -13.42
N LYS A 237 -39.04 18.43 -13.10
CA LYS A 237 -40.10 18.58 -14.12
C LYS A 237 -39.81 19.71 -15.13
N PRO A 238 -39.43 20.94 -14.72
CA PRO A 238 -39.12 22.00 -15.67
C PRO A 238 -37.94 21.66 -16.60
N LEU A 239 -36.90 20.99 -16.08
CA LEU A 239 -35.77 20.55 -16.90
C LEU A 239 -36.16 19.44 -17.87
N GLN A 240 -37.03 18.52 -17.46
CA GLN A 240 -37.53 17.45 -18.33
C GLN A 240 -38.33 18.04 -19.51
N GLU A 241 -39.17 19.04 -19.25
CA GLU A 241 -39.92 19.75 -20.30
C GLU A 241 -38.98 20.48 -21.26
N LEU A 242 -37.95 21.16 -20.73
CA LEU A 242 -36.92 21.81 -21.53
C LEU A 242 -36.10 20.82 -22.36
N LEU A 243 -35.81 19.63 -21.82
CA LEU A 243 -35.14 18.56 -22.55
C LEU A 243 -35.96 18.10 -23.75
N VAL A 244 -37.25 17.88 -23.59
CA VAL A 244 -38.15 17.51 -24.70
C VAL A 244 -38.25 18.64 -25.72
N GLN A 245 -38.39 19.89 -25.27
CA GLN A 245 -38.42 21.06 -26.16
C GLN A 245 -37.10 21.22 -26.95
N SER A 246 -35.96 20.88 -26.35
CA SER A 246 -34.64 21.04 -26.96
C SER A 246 -34.46 20.22 -28.24
N GLN A 247 -35.21 19.11 -28.39
CA GLN A 247 -35.12 18.21 -29.53
C GLN A 247 -35.65 18.81 -30.85
N ASN A 248 -36.50 19.84 -30.77
CA ASN A 248 -37.17 20.45 -31.91
C ASN A 248 -36.89 21.97 -32.04
N LEU A 249 -35.72 22.42 -31.58
CA LEU A 249 -35.34 23.83 -31.63
C LEU A 249 -35.01 24.33 -33.04
N ASN A 250 -35.29 25.61 -33.28
CA ASN A 250 -34.92 26.32 -34.51
C ASN A 250 -34.48 27.76 -34.19
N SER A 251 -34.11 28.54 -35.21
CA SER A 251 -33.62 29.92 -35.06
C SER A 251 -34.59 30.87 -34.38
N ASN A 252 -35.90 30.64 -34.50
CA ASN A 252 -36.91 31.54 -33.96
C ASN A 252 -37.24 31.21 -32.50
N SER A 253 -37.19 29.93 -32.12
CA SER A 253 -37.47 29.48 -30.75
C SER A 253 -36.27 29.55 -29.82
N LEU A 254 -35.05 29.49 -30.35
CA LEU A 254 -33.81 29.41 -29.57
C LEU A 254 -33.62 30.56 -28.56
N PRO A 255 -33.87 31.84 -28.89
CA PRO A 255 -33.66 32.94 -27.95
C PRO A 255 -34.55 32.85 -26.70
N ALA A 256 -35.85 32.61 -26.89
CA ALA A 256 -36.79 32.46 -25.78
C ALA A 256 -36.48 31.20 -24.95
N PHE A 257 -36.13 30.10 -25.62
CA PHE A 257 -35.76 28.84 -24.96
C PHE A 257 -34.52 28.99 -24.07
N LEU A 258 -33.44 29.59 -24.58
CA LEU A 258 -32.20 29.79 -23.81
C LEU A 258 -32.43 30.63 -22.57
N LYS A 259 -33.29 31.65 -22.67
CA LYS A 259 -33.64 32.48 -21.52
C LYS A 259 -34.33 31.68 -20.42
N VAL A 260 -35.34 30.88 -20.79
CA VAL A 260 -36.05 30.01 -19.83
C VAL A 260 -35.12 28.95 -19.24
N LEU A 261 -34.24 28.36 -20.04
CA LEU A 261 -33.25 27.38 -19.58
C LEU A 261 -32.27 28.00 -18.57
N SER A 262 -31.73 29.17 -18.90
CA SER A 262 -30.82 29.94 -18.04
C SER A 262 -31.48 30.29 -16.71
N ASP A 263 -32.69 30.86 -16.74
CA ASP A 263 -33.43 31.24 -15.54
C ASP A 263 -33.81 30.00 -14.69
N THR A 264 -34.23 28.89 -15.32
CA THR A 264 -34.55 27.64 -14.61
C THR A 264 -33.32 27.04 -13.92
N THR A 265 -32.19 26.98 -14.64
CA THR A 265 -30.93 26.39 -14.14
C THR A 265 -30.32 27.22 -13.03
N THR A 266 -30.38 28.55 -13.14
CA THR A 266 -29.84 29.46 -12.12
C THR A 266 -30.71 29.53 -10.87
N ASN A 267 -32.04 29.63 -11.03
CA ASN A 267 -32.97 29.69 -9.89
C ASN A 267 -33.02 28.38 -9.10
N SER A 268 -32.85 27.23 -9.77
CA SER A 268 -32.88 25.89 -9.14
C SER A 268 -31.49 25.26 -9.04
N SER A 269 -30.43 26.08 -8.98
CA SER A 269 -29.05 25.63 -9.13
C SER A 269 -28.64 24.47 -8.20
N GLN A 270 -29.06 24.48 -6.94
CA GLN A 270 -28.75 23.42 -5.98
C GLN A 270 -29.38 22.08 -6.38
N ASP A 271 -30.63 22.10 -6.86
CA ASP A 271 -31.32 20.89 -7.31
C ASP A 271 -30.72 20.38 -8.62
N VAL A 272 -30.28 21.27 -9.52
CA VAL A 272 -29.60 20.89 -10.76
C VAL A 272 -28.27 20.18 -10.47
N ILE A 273 -27.40 20.81 -9.67
CA ILE A 273 -26.05 20.28 -9.42
C ILE A 273 -26.03 19.11 -8.43
N GLY A 274 -27.05 19.00 -7.57
CA GLY A 274 -27.18 17.94 -6.57
C GLY A 274 -27.60 16.57 -7.13
N SER A 275 -28.00 16.50 -8.42
CA SER A 275 -28.44 15.25 -9.06
C SER A 275 -27.68 14.99 -10.36
N PRO A 276 -26.97 13.84 -10.47
CA PRO A 276 -26.36 13.40 -11.73
C PRO A 276 -27.33 13.38 -12.92
N ALA A 277 -28.60 12.99 -12.71
CA ALA A 277 -29.60 12.94 -13.77
C ALA A 277 -29.95 14.33 -14.32
N ASN A 278 -30.04 15.35 -13.45
CA ASN A 278 -30.28 16.73 -13.86
C ASN A 278 -29.08 17.28 -14.66
N ILE A 279 -27.85 16.96 -14.25
CA ILE A 279 -26.64 17.33 -15.01
C ILE A 279 -26.67 16.69 -16.40
N VAL A 280 -26.93 15.38 -16.50
CA VAL A 280 -27.03 14.66 -17.79
C VAL A 280 -28.07 15.30 -18.70
N ALA A 281 -29.27 15.58 -18.19
CA ALA A 281 -30.32 16.24 -18.95
C ALA A 281 -29.89 17.63 -19.45
N THR A 282 -29.25 18.43 -18.59
CA THR A 282 -28.80 19.78 -18.95
C THR A 282 -27.68 19.75 -20.00
N VAL A 283 -26.74 18.81 -19.88
CA VAL A 283 -25.68 18.60 -20.88
C VAL A 283 -26.27 18.17 -22.22
N GLU A 284 -27.28 17.29 -22.23
CA GLU A 284 -27.93 16.87 -23.48
C GLU A 284 -28.70 18.02 -24.14
N ILE A 285 -29.32 18.92 -23.36
CA ILE A 285 -29.91 20.16 -23.89
C ILE A 285 -28.83 21.01 -24.58
N LEU A 286 -27.68 21.22 -23.95
CA LEU A 286 -26.56 21.97 -24.54
C LEU A 286 -26.00 21.28 -25.79
N ASN A 287 -25.96 19.94 -25.80
CA ASN A 287 -25.57 19.16 -26.97
C ASN A 287 -26.55 19.32 -28.13
N ASN A 288 -27.86 19.33 -27.85
CA ASN A 288 -28.88 19.60 -28.86
C ASN A 288 -28.73 21.00 -29.45
N ILE A 289 -28.48 22.02 -28.62
CA ILE A 289 -28.13 23.37 -29.10
C ILE A 289 -26.86 23.35 -29.96
N ALA A 290 -25.83 22.61 -29.52
CA ALA A 290 -24.59 22.43 -30.27
C ALA A 290 -24.76 21.68 -31.61
N LYS A 291 -25.88 20.98 -31.86
CA LYS A 291 -26.20 20.40 -33.17
C LYS A 291 -26.88 21.38 -34.13
N LEU A 292 -27.41 22.51 -33.63
CA LEU A 292 -28.11 23.51 -34.45
C LEU A 292 -27.15 24.38 -35.26
N ASN A 293 -27.27 24.40 -36.60
CA ASN A 293 -26.43 25.24 -37.44
C ASN A 293 -26.92 26.72 -37.49
N ILE A 294 -26.84 27.41 -36.35
CA ILE A 294 -27.34 28.79 -36.16
C ILE A 294 -26.20 29.67 -35.60
N SER A 295 -26.14 30.93 -36.04
CA SER A 295 -25.20 31.92 -35.51
C SER A 295 -25.58 32.36 -34.09
N ILE A 296 -24.63 32.36 -33.17
CA ILE A 296 -24.84 32.67 -31.75
C ILE A 296 -24.36 34.10 -31.45
N THR A 297 -25.27 34.96 -30.98
CA THR A 297 -24.96 36.33 -30.57
C THR A 297 -24.42 36.38 -29.13
N ALA A 298 -23.83 37.51 -28.73
CA ALA A 298 -23.32 37.71 -27.38
C ALA A 298 -24.39 37.47 -26.28
N THR A 299 -25.63 37.88 -26.52
CA THR A 299 -26.75 37.68 -25.57
C THR A 299 -27.07 36.19 -25.41
N LEU A 300 -27.21 35.45 -26.51
CA LEU A 300 -27.49 34.01 -26.47
C LEU A 300 -26.34 33.24 -25.80
N MET A 301 -25.11 33.63 -26.10
CA MET A 301 -23.93 33.02 -25.46
C MET A 301 -23.89 33.31 -23.95
N THR A 302 -24.37 34.47 -23.50
CA THR A 302 -24.43 34.80 -22.07
C THR A 302 -25.34 33.81 -21.32
N ASP A 303 -26.52 33.50 -21.87
CA ASP A 303 -27.43 32.52 -21.28
C ASP A 303 -26.82 31.10 -21.25
N ILE A 304 -26.12 30.69 -22.33
CA ILE A 304 -25.40 29.41 -22.39
C ILE A 304 -24.31 29.33 -21.33
N LEU A 305 -23.54 30.41 -21.16
CA LEU A 305 -22.45 30.47 -20.18
C LEU A 305 -22.96 30.50 -18.73
N LEU A 306 -24.15 31.06 -18.47
CA LEU A 306 -24.79 30.97 -17.16
C LEU A 306 -25.19 29.53 -16.80
N VAL A 307 -25.77 28.79 -17.76
CA VAL A 307 -26.10 27.36 -17.60
C VAL A 307 -24.83 26.54 -17.37
N ALA A 308 -23.82 26.70 -18.24
CA ALA A 308 -22.55 26.00 -18.11
C ALA A 308 -21.82 26.38 -16.81
N GLY A 309 -21.90 27.65 -16.38
CA GLY A 309 -21.38 28.13 -15.11
C GLY A 309 -21.91 27.29 -13.96
N VAL A 310 -23.23 27.15 -13.83
CA VAL A 310 -23.86 26.31 -12.79
C VAL A 310 -23.31 24.88 -12.81
N LEU A 311 -23.21 24.26 -13.99
CA LEU A 311 -22.69 22.89 -14.14
C LEU A 311 -21.21 22.74 -13.74
N THR A 312 -20.40 23.79 -13.91
CA THR A 312 -18.97 23.78 -13.56
C THR A 312 -18.68 24.20 -12.12
N GLY A 313 -19.68 24.71 -11.39
CA GLY A 313 -19.51 25.21 -10.03
C GLY A 313 -19.09 24.12 -9.03
N ASP A 314 -18.44 24.55 -7.94
CA ASP A 314 -17.87 23.63 -6.92
C ASP A 314 -18.91 22.71 -6.26
N GLY A 315 -20.18 23.13 -6.18
CA GLY A 315 -21.27 22.30 -5.68
C GLY A 315 -21.63 21.10 -6.56
N ALA A 316 -21.25 21.11 -7.85
CA ALA A 316 -21.53 20.01 -8.78
C ALA A 316 -20.52 18.85 -8.69
N THR A 317 -19.42 19.03 -7.95
CA THR A 317 -18.28 18.10 -7.90
C THR A 317 -18.70 16.67 -7.53
N ALA A 318 -19.58 16.50 -6.54
CA ALA A 318 -20.03 15.17 -6.11
C ALA A 318 -20.78 14.43 -7.22
N SER A 319 -21.67 15.12 -7.93
CA SER A 319 -22.44 14.55 -9.04
C SER A 319 -21.56 14.21 -10.23
N TRP A 320 -20.59 15.08 -10.57
CA TRP A 320 -19.60 14.79 -11.63
C TRP A 320 -18.70 13.61 -11.30
N ASN A 321 -18.28 13.46 -10.04
CA ASN A 321 -17.51 12.30 -9.61
C ASN A 321 -18.31 11.01 -9.77
N SER A 322 -19.61 11.00 -9.45
CA SER A 322 -20.48 9.85 -9.73
C SER A 322 -20.49 9.50 -11.22
N LEU A 323 -20.77 10.49 -12.08
CA LEU A 323 -20.86 10.31 -13.54
C LEU A 323 -19.53 9.84 -14.16
N ASN A 324 -18.40 10.36 -13.68
CA ASN A 324 -17.08 9.99 -14.19
C ASN A 324 -16.63 8.59 -13.73
N ASN A 325 -17.08 8.15 -12.55
CA ASN A 325 -16.75 6.83 -11.99
C ASN A 325 -17.62 5.71 -12.58
N ASP A 326 -18.93 5.93 -12.77
CA ASP A 326 -19.85 4.92 -13.30
C ASP A 326 -19.42 4.45 -14.70
N ASN A 327 -18.91 5.36 -15.53
CA ASN A 327 -18.37 5.07 -16.86
C ASN A 327 -17.05 4.28 -16.84
N GLN A 328 -16.27 4.30 -15.74
CA GLN A 328 -15.07 3.45 -15.64
C GLN A 328 -15.42 1.97 -15.45
N THR A 329 -16.56 1.67 -14.82
CA THR A 329 -17.07 0.29 -14.68
C THR A 329 -17.61 -0.28 -15.99
N ILE A 330 -18.20 0.57 -16.86
CA ILE A 330 -18.79 0.15 -18.15
C ILE A 330 -17.69 -0.13 -19.20
N ALA A 331 -16.55 0.54 -19.12
CA ALA A 331 -15.44 0.35 -20.07
C ALA A 331 -14.70 -1.01 -19.95
N ILE A 332 -14.92 -1.77 -18.87
CA ILE A 332 -14.19 -3.02 -18.60
C ILE A 332 -15.00 -4.27 -19.00
N THR A 333 -16.32 -4.16 -19.27
CA THR A 333 -17.18 -5.36 -19.39
C THR A 333 -18.21 -5.41 -20.54
N SER A 334 -18.29 -4.45 -21.47
CA SER A 334 -19.30 -4.50 -22.55
C SER A 334 -18.76 -4.35 -23.97
N THR A 335 -19.18 -5.26 -24.86
CA THR A 335 -18.90 -5.31 -26.32
C THR A 335 -19.75 -4.34 -27.17
N SER A 336 -20.37 -3.33 -26.56
CA SER A 336 -21.05 -2.23 -27.26
C SER A 336 -20.21 -0.94 -27.16
N PRO A 337 -20.21 -0.05 -28.16
CA PRO A 337 -19.44 1.19 -28.08
C PRO A 337 -19.86 1.96 -26.81
N PRO A 338 -18.92 2.35 -25.93
CA PRO A 338 -19.27 3.05 -24.70
C PRO A 338 -19.95 4.38 -25.06
N ALA A 339 -21.04 4.70 -24.37
CA ALA A 339 -21.63 6.03 -24.44
C ALA A 339 -20.55 7.07 -24.07
N ASN A 340 -20.39 8.11 -24.88
CA ASN A 340 -19.40 9.18 -24.65
C ASN A 340 -19.48 9.69 -23.21
N SER A 341 -18.33 10.04 -22.60
CA SER A 341 -18.29 10.62 -21.26
C SER A 341 -19.12 11.91 -21.21
N ILE A 342 -20.05 12.05 -20.26
CA ILE A 342 -20.91 13.24 -20.12
C ILE A 342 -20.07 14.51 -19.90
N SER A 343 -18.97 14.40 -19.15
CA SER A 343 -18.00 15.48 -18.93
C SER A 343 -17.32 15.94 -20.24
N SER A 344 -16.91 15.01 -21.08
CA SER A 344 -16.40 15.30 -22.44
C SER A 344 -17.48 15.92 -23.32
N GLU A 345 -18.71 15.42 -23.23
CA GLU A 345 -19.83 15.91 -24.05
C GLU A 345 -20.16 17.37 -23.74
N LEU A 346 -20.11 17.77 -22.46
CA LEU A 346 -20.26 19.17 -22.06
C LEU A 346 -19.18 20.05 -22.71
N LEU A 347 -17.91 19.67 -22.59
CA LEU A 347 -16.80 20.44 -23.17
C LEU A 347 -16.93 20.52 -24.70
N ARG A 348 -17.27 19.40 -25.36
CA ARG A 348 -17.46 19.32 -26.82
C ARG A 348 -18.62 20.20 -27.29
N SER A 349 -19.71 20.25 -26.52
CA SER A 349 -20.86 21.12 -26.81
C SER A 349 -20.45 22.59 -26.75
N LEU A 350 -19.68 22.98 -25.73
CA LEU A 350 -19.17 24.34 -25.59
C LEU A 350 -18.16 24.71 -26.68
N GLU A 351 -17.25 23.81 -27.05
CA GLU A 351 -16.35 24.00 -28.20
C GLU A 351 -17.14 24.26 -29.48
N THR A 352 -18.13 23.41 -29.76
CA THR A 352 -18.96 23.49 -30.97
C THR A 352 -19.81 24.76 -31.02
N ILE A 353 -20.40 25.18 -29.90
CA ILE A 353 -21.17 26.42 -29.81
C ILE A 353 -20.24 27.64 -30.03
N THR A 354 -19.04 27.61 -29.46
CA THR A 354 -18.04 28.68 -29.59
C THR A 354 -17.63 28.92 -31.04
N THR A 355 -17.58 27.88 -31.88
CA THR A 355 -17.24 28.04 -33.31
C THR A 355 -18.31 28.79 -34.11
N ARG A 356 -19.53 28.94 -33.58
CA ARG A 356 -20.68 29.56 -34.26
C ARG A 356 -20.98 30.99 -33.80
N LEU A 357 -20.14 31.56 -32.96
CA LEU A 357 -20.32 32.94 -32.50
C LEU A 357 -20.22 33.93 -33.66
N THR A 358 -21.03 34.99 -33.64
CA THR A 358 -20.96 36.09 -34.61
C THR A 358 -19.55 36.68 -34.73
N ASN A 359 -19.23 37.30 -35.86
CA ASN A 359 -17.88 37.84 -36.13
C ASN A 359 -17.55 39.14 -35.37
N GLU A 360 -18.47 39.62 -34.53
CA GLU A 360 -18.27 40.81 -33.71
C GLU A 360 -17.29 40.54 -32.56
N SER A 361 -16.55 41.56 -32.15
CA SER A 361 -15.72 41.48 -30.94
C SER A 361 -16.55 41.86 -29.73
N PHE A 362 -16.55 41.01 -28.70
CA PHE A 362 -17.30 41.23 -27.47
C PHE A 362 -16.70 40.43 -26.32
N ASN A 363 -16.99 40.88 -25.10
CA ASN A 363 -16.58 40.21 -23.87
C ASN A 363 -17.81 39.87 -23.04
N ILE A 364 -17.84 38.67 -22.47
CA ILE A 364 -18.88 38.21 -21.56
C ILE A 364 -18.22 37.84 -20.24
N VAL A 365 -18.72 38.43 -19.17
CA VAL A 365 -18.25 38.18 -17.80
C VAL A 365 -19.40 37.56 -17.03
N THR A 366 -19.29 36.27 -16.71
CA THR A 366 -20.20 35.57 -15.79
C THR A 366 -19.47 35.25 -14.49
N PRO A 367 -20.17 34.83 -13.41
CA PRO A 367 -19.52 34.48 -12.15
C PRO A 367 -18.49 33.35 -12.25
N LEU A 368 -18.62 32.44 -13.22
CA LEU A 368 -17.80 31.22 -13.31
C LEU A 368 -17.09 31.04 -14.66
N ILE A 369 -17.46 31.78 -15.70
CA ILE A 369 -16.83 31.69 -17.03
C ILE A 369 -16.61 33.10 -17.60
N LEU A 370 -15.39 33.37 -18.07
CA LEU A 370 -15.07 34.56 -18.87
C LEU A 370 -14.94 34.17 -20.32
N LEU A 371 -15.55 34.95 -21.22
CA LEU A 371 -15.37 34.81 -22.65
C LEU A 371 -14.89 36.14 -23.23
N ASN A 372 -13.85 36.08 -24.05
CA ASN A 372 -13.39 37.21 -24.84
C ASN A 372 -13.28 36.77 -26.30
N LYS A 373 -13.97 37.48 -27.18
CA LYS A 373 -13.86 37.33 -28.63
C LYS A 373 -13.30 38.62 -29.22
N THR A 374 -12.18 38.50 -29.92
CA THR A 374 -11.49 39.63 -30.56
C THR A 374 -11.07 39.28 -31.99
N ILE A 375 -10.90 40.33 -32.80
CA ILE A 375 -10.29 40.23 -34.12
C ILE A 375 -8.80 40.55 -33.97
N LEU A 376 -7.97 39.56 -34.27
CA LEU A 376 -6.52 39.67 -34.24
C LEU A 376 -6.00 40.30 -35.54
N THR A 377 -5.16 41.32 -35.37
CA THR A 377 -4.45 42.00 -36.46
C THR A 377 -2.93 41.90 -36.33
N LYS A 378 -2.39 41.66 -35.12
CA LYS A 378 -0.94 41.51 -34.86
C LYS A 378 -0.65 40.48 -33.76
N ASN A 379 -0.71 40.91 -32.50
CA ASN A 379 -0.46 40.10 -31.31
C ASN A 379 -1.70 40.09 -30.41
N PHE A 380 -1.84 39.02 -29.65
CA PHE A 380 -2.86 38.91 -28.61
C PHE A 380 -2.16 38.58 -27.29
N ASP A 381 -2.45 39.37 -26.28
CA ASP A 381 -1.96 39.18 -24.92
C ASP A 381 -3.10 39.59 -23.98
N ALA A 382 -3.66 38.61 -23.28
CA ALA A 382 -4.77 38.84 -22.36
C ALA A 382 -4.67 37.90 -21.16
N ASP A 383 -4.92 38.47 -19.98
CA ASP A 383 -5.00 37.74 -18.72
C ASP A 383 -6.46 37.56 -18.30
N PHE A 384 -6.82 36.31 -18.00
CA PHE A 384 -8.16 35.92 -17.55
C PHE A 384 -8.09 35.50 -16.08
N ALA A 385 -8.50 36.40 -15.20
CA ALA A 385 -8.42 36.22 -13.76
C ALA A 385 -9.80 35.96 -13.13
N PHE A 386 -9.84 34.97 -12.23
CA PHE A 386 -10.94 34.74 -11.30
C PHE A 386 -10.34 34.62 -9.89
N SER A 387 -10.72 35.51 -8.98
CA SER A 387 -10.20 35.52 -7.60
C SER A 387 -8.66 35.46 -7.57
N ASN A 388 -8.08 34.42 -6.94
CA ASN A 388 -6.63 34.30 -6.71
C ASN A 388 -5.87 33.48 -7.78
N SER A 389 -6.52 33.09 -8.88
CA SER A 389 -5.89 32.32 -9.96
C SER A 389 -6.23 32.92 -11.32
N SER A 390 -5.25 33.00 -12.22
CA SER A 390 -5.36 33.54 -13.56
C SER A 390 -4.74 32.61 -14.61
N VAL A 391 -5.17 32.80 -15.85
CA VAL A 391 -4.52 32.24 -17.03
C VAL A 391 -4.24 33.36 -18.02
N GLY A 392 -2.97 33.54 -18.38
CA GLY A 392 -2.55 34.44 -19.46
C GLY A 392 -2.48 33.69 -20.77
N VAL A 393 -3.00 34.27 -21.85
CA VAL A 393 -2.96 33.71 -23.21
C VAL A 393 -2.23 34.70 -24.11
N VAL A 394 -1.13 34.25 -24.69
CA VAL A 394 -0.28 35.07 -25.57
C VAL A 394 -0.12 34.37 -26.91
N ILE A 395 -0.47 35.08 -27.99
CA ILE A 395 -0.32 34.61 -29.37
C ILE A 395 0.61 35.60 -30.08
N PRO A 396 1.90 35.25 -30.25
CA PRO A 396 2.88 36.10 -30.91
C PRO A 396 2.63 36.11 -32.44
N ASP A 397 2.77 37.31 -33.04
CA ASP A 397 2.73 37.63 -34.48
C ASP A 397 1.90 36.68 -35.37
N SER A 398 0.67 37.10 -35.70
CA SER A 398 -0.12 36.47 -36.77
C SER A 398 0.36 36.93 -38.15
N ASP A 399 0.42 36.01 -39.13
CA ASP A 399 0.84 36.20 -40.55
C ASP A 399 -0.03 37.21 -41.38
N GLY A 400 -0.32 38.40 -40.86
CA GLY A 400 -0.95 39.51 -41.57
C GLY A 400 -2.44 39.33 -41.96
N GLY A 401 -3.04 38.16 -41.71
CA GLY A 401 -4.45 37.89 -41.98
C GLY A 401 -5.36 38.25 -40.81
N GLN A 402 -6.49 38.90 -41.08
CA GLN A 402 -7.53 39.20 -40.07
C GLN A 402 -8.20 37.88 -39.62
N ARG A 403 -7.99 37.50 -38.36
CA ARG A 403 -8.53 36.25 -37.78
C ARG A 403 -9.32 36.57 -36.52
N SER A 404 -10.40 35.84 -36.26
CA SER A 404 -11.09 35.93 -34.98
C SER A 404 -10.48 34.94 -34.00
N ILE A 405 -10.31 35.37 -32.76
CA ILE A 405 -9.92 34.51 -31.65
C ILE A 405 -10.95 34.64 -30.56
N THR A 406 -11.33 33.49 -30.02
CA THR A 406 -12.24 33.38 -28.89
C THR A 406 -11.56 32.59 -27.79
N VAL A 407 -11.53 33.15 -26.60
CA VAL A 407 -10.95 32.53 -25.40
C VAL A 407 -12.03 32.41 -24.34
N LEU A 408 -12.25 31.20 -23.84
CA LEU A 408 -13.11 30.91 -22.69
C LEU A 408 -12.22 30.44 -21.54
N SER A 409 -12.31 31.10 -20.39
CA SER A 409 -11.62 30.71 -19.16
C SER A 409 -12.63 30.27 -18.12
N PHE A 410 -12.45 29.07 -17.59
CA PHE A 410 -13.36 28.49 -16.61
C PHE A 410 -12.84 28.65 -15.18
N ALA A 411 -13.74 28.97 -14.25
CA ALA A 411 -13.44 29.10 -12.84
C ALA A 411 -13.05 27.75 -12.21
N SER A 412 -13.86 26.71 -12.47
CA SER A 412 -13.79 25.41 -11.78
C SER A 412 -14.10 24.20 -12.67
N MET A 413 -13.72 24.23 -13.95
CA MET A 413 -13.92 23.09 -14.88
C MET A 413 -13.14 21.83 -14.47
N ASP A 414 -12.15 21.97 -13.58
CA ASP A 414 -11.46 20.86 -12.91
C ASP A 414 -12.39 19.98 -12.05
N ASN A 415 -13.58 20.46 -11.69
CA ASN A 415 -14.62 19.63 -11.04
C ASN A 415 -15.34 18.69 -12.03
N VAL A 416 -15.34 19.03 -13.31
CA VAL A 416 -16.07 18.33 -14.37
C VAL A 416 -15.19 17.29 -15.05
N LEU A 417 -14.00 17.72 -15.48
CA LEU A 417 -13.07 16.90 -16.25
C LEU A 417 -12.19 16.07 -15.30
N PRO A 418 -12.20 14.74 -15.40
CA PRO A 418 -11.34 13.93 -14.55
C PRO A 418 -9.87 14.04 -15.00
N PRO A 419 -8.90 13.86 -14.09
CA PRO A 419 -7.47 14.03 -14.38
C PRO A 419 -6.84 12.83 -15.13
N ARG A 420 -7.63 12.12 -15.96
CA ARG A 420 -7.20 10.94 -16.71
C ARG A 420 -6.20 11.36 -17.79
N ASP A 421 -4.97 10.85 -17.76
CA ASP A 421 -3.94 11.18 -18.75
C ASP A 421 -3.58 9.99 -19.65
N ALA A 422 -3.10 10.28 -20.87
CA ALA A 422 -2.76 9.26 -21.87
C ALA A 422 -1.67 8.28 -21.41
N ASN A 423 -0.83 8.69 -20.46
CA ASN A 423 0.29 7.91 -19.94
C ASN A 423 -0.10 7.01 -18.75
N ASN A 424 -1.38 7.05 -18.35
CA ASN A 424 -1.93 6.25 -17.26
C ASN A 424 -1.16 6.45 -15.93
N LEU A 425 -0.63 7.65 -15.71
CA LEU A 425 0.10 8.02 -14.50
C LEU A 425 -0.93 8.24 -13.38
N THR A 426 -1.08 7.24 -12.52
CA THR A 426 -1.97 7.32 -11.37
C THR A 426 -1.53 8.45 -10.43
N GLY A 427 -2.38 9.47 -10.27
CA GLY A 427 -2.23 10.48 -9.22
C GLY A 427 -2.00 11.92 -9.67
N ASN A 428 -1.90 12.20 -10.97
CA ASN A 428 -1.85 13.59 -11.45
C ASN A 428 -3.15 14.33 -11.13
N VAL A 429 -3.04 15.63 -10.82
CA VAL A 429 -4.17 16.51 -10.48
C VAL A 429 -4.15 17.74 -11.38
N ILE A 430 -5.31 18.15 -11.87
CA ILE A 430 -5.45 19.40 -12.63
C ILE A 430 -5.15 20.55 -11.67
N ASN A 431 -4.09 21.31 -11.93
CA ASN A 431 -3.59 22.34 -11.01
C ASN A 431 -3.55 23.74 -11.61
N GLY A 432 -4.26 23.93 -12.72
CA GLY A 432 -4.48 25.21 -13.37
C GLY A 432 -5.94 25.36 -13.79
N ARG A 433 -6.26 26.53 -14.33
CA ARG A 433 -7.56 26.73 -14.97
C ARG A 433 -7.66 25.91 -16.25
N VAL A 434 -8.86 25.55 -16.64
CA VAL A 434 -9.12 25.06 -18.00
C VAL A 434 -9.42 26.27 -18.87
N VAL A 435 -8.75 26.36 -20.02
CA VAL A 435 -8.95 27.43 -21.00
C VAL A 435 -9.22 26.83 -22.36
N LEU A 436 -10.29 27.28 -23.02
CA LEU A 436 -10.66 26.87 -24.36
C LEU A 436 -10.33 28.01 -25.30
N VAL A 437 -9.56 27.72 -26.35
CA VAL A 437 -9.17 28.71 -27.35
C VAL A 437 -9.60 28.23 -28.72
N TYR A 438 -10.31 29.08 -29.45
CA TYR A 438 -10.73 28.83 -30.82
C TYR A 438 -10.29 29.97 -31.74
N SER A 439 -9.90 29.62 -32.96
CA SER A 439 -9.68 30.58 -34.04
C SER A 439 -10.22 30.05 -35.35
N ASN A 440 -10.65 30.96 -36.23
CA ASN A 440 -11.05 30.63 -37.61
C ASN A 440 -9.86 30.42 -38.57
N GLY A 441 -8.61 30.53 -38.09
CA GLY A 441 -7.40 30.27 -38.85
C GLY A 441 -6.40 29.40 -38.07
N SER A 442 -5.33 28.95 -38.75
CA SER A 442 -4.29 28.12 -38.13
C SER A 442 -3.38 28.95 -37.22
N VAL A 443 -3.30 28.57 -35.95
CA VAL A 443 -2.37 29.14 -34.97
C VAL A 443 -1.48 28.03 -34.44
N ASN A 444 -0.17 28.14 -34.74
CA ASN A 444 0.81 27.09 -34.46
C ASN A 444 1.72 27.41 -33.27
N ASN A 445 1.50 28.55 -32.59
CA ASN A 445 2.31 28.98 -31.46
C ASN A 445 1.44 29.81 -30.50
N VAL A 446 1.08 29.20 -29.37
CA VAL A 446 0.33 29.85 -28.30
C VAL A 446 1.02 29.60 -26.99
N LEU A 447 1.25 30.68 -26.25
CA LEU A 447 1.83 30.66 -24.92
C LEU A 447 0.74 30.82 -23.88
N PHE A 448 0.65 29.85 -22.98
CA PHE A 448 -0.25 29.90 -21.83
C PHE A 448 0.55 30.11 -20.55
N LYS A 449 0.12 31.04 -19.70
CA LYS A 449 0.70 31.31 -18.38
C LYS A 449 -0.32 30.96 -17.30
N PHE A 450 -0.21 29.77 -16.73
CA PHE A 450 -1.12 29.28 -15.70
C PHE A 450 -0.61 29.63 -14.30
N ALA A 451 -1.43 30.31 -13.50
CA ALA A 451 -1.20 30.44 -12.06
C ALA A 451 -1.54 29.11 -11.36
N VAL A 452 -0.58 28.57 -10.62
CA VAL A 452 -0.72 27.30 -9.89
C VAL A 452 -1.73 27.45 -8.74
N LYS A 453 -2.74 26.56 -8.68
CA LYS A 453 -3.76 26.58 -7.59
C LYS A 453 -3.19 26.04 -6.28
N ASN A 454 -2.54 24.87 -6.32
CA ASN A 454 -1.93 24.20 -5.18
C ASN A 454 -0.40 24.13 -5.32
N ASN A 455 0.30 24.89 -4.47
CA ASN A 455 1.76 24.98 -4.48
C ASN A 455 2.47 23.76 -3.88
N THR A 456 1.73 22.78 -3.32
CA THR A 456 2.34 21.54 -2.80
C THR A 456 2.60 20.51 -3.87
N LEU A 457 2.04 20.68 -5.07
CA LEU A 457 2.21 19.77 -6.20
C LEU A 457 3.46 20.17 -7.02
N ALA A 458 4.09 19.21 -7.68
CA ALA A 458 5.30 19.40 -8.49
C ALA A 458 5.14 18.84 -9.91
N ASN A 459 6.20 18.95 -10.73
CA ASN A 459 6.28 18.38 -12.08
C ASN A 459 5.11 18.78 -13.00
N PRO A 460 5.01 20.06 -13.41
CA PRO A 460 3.92 20.50 -14.26
C PRO A 460 4.02 19.95 -15.68
N GLN A 461 2.92 19.40 -16.16
CA GLN A 461 2.72 18.95 -17.53
C GLN A 461 1.70 19.85 -18.24
N CYS A 462 2.09 20.37 -19.40
CA CYS A 462 1.22 21.15 -20.27
C CYS A 462 0.39 20.20 -21.12
N VAL A 463 -0.94 20.25 -20.98
CA VAL A 463 -1.84 19.29 -21.61
C VAL A 463 -3.06 19.93 -22.25
N PHE A 464 -3.69 19.17 -23.14
CA PHE A 464 -4.98 19.50 -23.74
C PHE A 464 -5.95 18.33 -23.63
N TRP A 465 -7.26 18.61 -23.69
CA TRP A 465 -8.28 17.56 -23.69
C TRP A 465 -8.39 16.92 -25.08
N ASN A 466 -8.05 15.65 -25.18
CA ASN A 466 -8.16 14.86 -26.39
C ASN A 466 -9.39 13.94 -26.31
N PHE A 467 -10.43 14.27 -27.07
CA PHE A 467 -11.68 13.51 -27.14
C PHE A 467 -11.54 12.08 -27.68
N SER A 468 -10.46 11.76 -28.38
CA SER A 468 -10.27 10.44 -29.00
C SER A 468 -9.66 9.40 -28.05
N LEU A 469 -9.12 9.83 -26.90
CA LEU A 469 -8.52 8.92 -25.93
C LEU A 469 -9.57 8.04 -25.25
N PHE A 470 -9.13 6.86 -24.79
CA PHE A 470 -9.94 5.92 -24.01
C PHE A 470 -11.26 5.52 -24.70
N ASN A 471 -11.23 5.12 -25.97
CA ASN A 471 -12.42 4.76 -26.75
C ASN A 471 -13.47 5.90 -26.80
N SER A 472 -13.03 7.12 -27.14
CA SER A 472 -13.89 8.32 -27.24
C SER A 472 -14.46 8.84 -25.91
N VAL A 473 -14.00 8.32 -24.77
CA VAL A 473 -14.33 8.84 -23.43
C VAL A 473 -13.63 10.17 -23.17
N GLY A 474 -12.45 10.39 -23.75
CA GLY A 474 -11.66 11.62 -23.61
C GLY A 474 -10.73 11.64 -22.39
N GLY A 475 -9.59 12.29 -22.55
CA GLY A 475 -8.57 12.45 -21.51
C GLY A 475 -7.52 13.52 -21.86
N TRP A 476 -6.62 13.80 -20.93
CA TRP A 476 -5.55 14.77 -21.10
C TRP A 476 -4.36 14.18 -21.88
N ASP A 477 -3.92 14.89 -22.91
CA ASP A 477 -2.80 14.54 -23.78
C ASP A 477 -1.78 15.71 -23.79
N ASN A 478 -0.49 15.41 -23.91
CA ASN A 478 0.57 16.41 -23.97
C ASN A 478 1.08 16.67 -25.40
N LYS A 479 0.58 15.94 -26.40
CA LYS A 479 1.02 16.09 -27.80
C LYS A 479 0.82 17.52 -28.32
N GLY A 480 1.90 18.09 -28.84
CA GLY A 480 1.90 19.46 -29.37
C GLY A 480 2.03 20.56 -28.31
N CYS A 481 2.08 20.22 -27.02
CA CYS A 481 2.30 21.14 -25.92
C CYS A 481 3.64 20.86 -25.21
N LYS A 482 4.40 21.91 -24.87
CA LYS A 482 5.69 21.82 -24.21
C LYS A 482 5.78 22.79 -23.05
N LEU A 483 6.39 22.35 -21.95
CA LEU A 483 6.72 23.21 -20.82
C LEU A 483 7.87 24.16 -21.21
N VAL A 484 7.64 25.47 -21.06
CA VAL A 484 8.65 26.51 -21.31
C VAL A 484 9.34 26.88 -20.00
N SER A 485 8.55 27.17 -18.95
CA SER A 485 9.08 27.58 -17.65
C SER A 485 8.11 27.27 -16.51
N ASN A 486 8.64 27.15 -15.30
CA ASN A 486 7.89 27.08 -14.05
C ASN A 486 8.59 27.99 -13.03
N ILE A 487 8.16 29.25 -12.95
CA ILE A 487 8.82 30.30 -12.16
C ILE A 487 7.75 31.03 -11.35
N ASN A 488 8.04 31.32 -10.07
CA ASN A 488 7.16 32.14 -9.21
C ASN A 488 5.69 31.67 -9.16
N LYS A 489 5.46 30.35 -9.11
CA LYS A 489 4.12 29.73 -9.11
C LYS A 489 3.30 29.97 -10.39
N THR A 490 4.00 30.29 -11.47
CA THR A 490 3.43 30.43 -12.81
C THR A 490 4.09 29.43 -13.74
N VAL A 491 3.26 28.58 -14.35
CA VAL A 491 3.68 27.60 -15.35
C VAL A 491 3.43 28.19 -16.74
N THR A 492 4.48 28.28 -17.56
CA THR A 492 4.37 28.73 -18.94
C THR A 492 4.46 27.54 -19.89
N CYS A 493 3.43 27.37 -20.71
CA CYS A 493 3.30 26.32 -21.71
C CYS A 493 3.31 26.90 -23.11
N ASN A 494 3.96 26.23 -24.07
CA ASN A 494 3.85 26.53 -25.50
C ASN A 494 3.12 25.38 -26.20
N CYS A 495 2.00 25.67 -26.86
CA CYS A 495 1.23 24.71 -27.63
C CYS A 495 1.13 25.11 -29.11
N ASN A 496 1.09 24.12 -30.00
CA ASN A 496 1.07 24.31 -31.45
C ASN A 496 -0.30 24.11 -32.11
N HIS A 497 -1.36 24.03 -31.32
CA HIS A 497 -2.74 23.89 -31.79
C HIS A 497 -3.68 24.66 -30.86
N LEU A 498 -4.98 24.71 -31.21
CA LEU A 498 -6.03 25.38 -30.46
C LEU A 498 -7.12 24.38 -30.10
N THR A 499 -7.29 24.12 -28.81
CA THR A 499 -8.27 23.21 -28.22
C THR A 499 -8.60 23.69 -26.80
N SER A 500 -8.79 22.78 -25.84
CA SER A 500 -9.00 23.04 -24.42
C SER A 500 -7.75 22.63 -23.62
N PHE A 501 -7.11 23.56 -22.94
CA PHE A 501 -5.81 23.40 -22.28
C PHE A 501 -5.88 23.50 -20.76
N SER A 502 -4.95 22.83 -20.08
CA SER A 502 -4.68 23.01 -18.66
C SER A 502 -3.27 22.52 -18.28
N ILE A 503 -2.98 22.49 -16.99
CA ILE A 503 -1.77 21.87 -16.42
C ILE A 503 -2.13 20.75 -15.46
N LEU A 504 -1.45 19.62 -15.59
CA LEU A 504 -1.45 18.53 -14.61
C LEU A 504 -0.19 18.64 -13.76
N MET A 505 -0.31 18.42 -12.46
CA MET A 505 0.82 18.35 -11.54
C MET A 505 0.70 17.12 -10.66
N SER A 506 1.84 16.55 -10.28
CA SER A 506 1.90 15.37 -9.43
C SER A 506 1.98 15.76 -7.95
N PRO A 507 1.24 15.08 -7.05
CA PRO A 507 1.43 15.20 -5.61
C PRO A 507 2.76 14.61 -5.14
N TYR A 508 3.45 13.86 -6.00
CA TYR A 508 4.74 13.26 -5.71
C TYR A 508 5.86 14.11 -6.32
N SER A 509 6.56 14.84 -5.46
CA SER A 509 7.85 15.44 -5.77
C SER A 509 8.97 14.63 -5.12
N PRO A 510 9.83 13.93 -5.88
CA PRO A 510 11.12 13.49 -5.36
C PRO A 510 12.10 14.67 -5.17
N GLU A 511 11.80 15.86 -5.69
CA GLU A 511 12.61 17.06 -5.48
C GLU A 511 12.25 17.74 -4.15
N SER A 512 12.65 17.10 -3.05
CA SER A 512 12.83 17.84 -1.80
C SER A 512 14.19 18.53 -1.84
N PRO A 513 14.28 19.86 -1.65
CA PRO A 513 15.55 20.55 -1.49
C PRO A 513 16.42 19.90 -0.40
N VAL A 514 15.78 19.34 0.63
CA VAL A 514 16.44 18.62 1.73
C VAL A 514 17.19 17.37 1.22
N LEU A 515 16.60 16.62 0.29
CA LEU A 515 17.22 15.43 -0.29
C LEU A 515 18.39 15.80 -1.21
N SER A 516 18.27 16.89 -1.98
CA SER A 516 19.37 17.44 -2.76
C SER A 516 20.52 17.94 -1.87
N TYR A 517 20.23 18.67 -0.79
CA TYR A 517 21.27 19.11 0.16
C TYR A 517 21.99 17.92 0.82
N ILE A 518 21.24 16.91 1.29
CA ILE A 518 21.83 15.70 1.89
C ILE A 518 22.70 14.97 0.87
N THR A 519 22.23 14.83 -0.38
CA THR A 519 22.96 14.12 -1.43
C THR A 519 24.21 14.88 -1.84
N TYR A 520 24.15 16.17 -2.15
CA TYR A 520 25.32 16.95 -2.60
C TYR A 520 26.38 17.12 -1.50
N ILE A 521 25.97 17.49 -0.28
CA ILE A 521 26.91 17.66 0.84
C ILE A 521 27.52 16.31 1.22
N GLY A 522 26.69 15.28 1.33
CA GLY A 522 27.17 13.96 1.73
C GLY A 522 28.06 13.30 0.65
N VAL A 523 27.71 13.39 -0.63
CA VAL A 523 28.57 12.91 -1.74
C VAL A 523 29.91 13.67 -1.77
N SER A 524 29.91 14.98 -1.48
CA SER A 524 31.16 15.76 -1.38
C SER A 524 32.06 15.27 -0.24
N ILE A 525 31.48 15.00 0.95
CA ILE A 525 32.19 14.41 2.08
C ILE A 525 32.72 13.00 1.74
N SER A 526 31.92 12.21 1.01
CA SER A 526 32.29 10.89 0.51
C SER A 526 33.51 10.95 -0.40
N ILE A 527 33.51 11.84 -1.40
CA ILE A 527 34.63 12.07 -2.33
C ILE A 527 35.89 12.44 -1.55
N ALA A 528 35.82 13.42 -0.65
CA ALA A 528 36.97 13.84 0.16
C ALA A 528 37.53 12.67 1.01
N SER A 529 36.65 11.88 1.61
CA SER A 529 37.02 10.71 2.41
C SER A 529 37.70 9.62 1.58
N LEU A 530 37.19 9.36 0.36
CA LEU A 530 37.76 8.38 -0.57
C LEU A 530 39.14 8.80 -1.08
N VAL A 531 39.34 10.09 -1.38
CA VAL A 531 40.66 10.62 -1.76
C VAL A 531 41.67 10.42 -0.62
N ILE A 532 41.28 10.75 0.61
CA ILE A 532 42.13 10.50 1.79
C ILE A 532 42.43 9.00 1.95
N CYS A 533 41.43 8.14 1.74
CA CYS A 533 41.59 6.68 1.81
C CYS A 533 42.64 6.18 0.79
N LEU A 534 42.57 6.64 -0.46
CA LEU A 534 43.53 6.27 -1.51
C LEU A 534 44.94 6.78 -1.21
N ILE A 535 45.07 8.00 -0.66
CA ILE A 535 46.37 8.54 -0.22
C ILE A 535 46.98 7.67 0.88
N ILE A 536 46.19 7.31 1.90
CA ILE A 536 46.66 6.45 2.99
C ILE A 536 47.15 5.12 2.43
N GLU A 537 46.35 4.46 1.58
CA GLU A 537 46.71 3.18 0.94
C GLU A 537 47.99 3.28 0.10
N ALA A 538 48.15 4.35 -0.68
CA ALA A 538 49.36 4.60 -1.47
C ALA A 538 50.62 4.73 -0.58
N VAL A 539 50.51 5.41 0.56
CA VAL A 539 51.63 5.63 1.51
C VAL A 539 52.11 4.33 2.16
N ILE A 540 51.20 3.38 2.40
CA ILE A 540 51.48 2.09 3.05
C ILE A 540 51.72 0.94 2.05
N TRP A 541 51.46 1.16 0.76
CA TRP A 541 51.54 0.15 -0.31
C TRP A 541 52.88 -0.60 -0.35
N LYS A 542 54.00 0.12 -0.20
CA LYS A 542 55.36 -0.45 -0.24
C LYS A 542 55.62 -1.47 0.88
N LYS A 543 54.99 -1.29 2.05
CA LYS A 543 55.12 -2.18 3.21
C LYS A 543 54.15 -3.37 3.12
N ILE A 544 52.93 -3.13 2.60
CA ILE A 544 51.88 -4.14 2.46
C ILE A 544 52.22 -5.21 1.43
N ARG A 545 52.87 -4.84 0.31
CA ARG A 545 53.27 -5.79 -0.75
C ARG A 545 54.12 -6.96 -0.24
N LYS A 546 54.81 -6.79 0.90
CA LYS A 546 55.62 -7.85 1.54
C LYS A 546 54.79 -8.91 2.27
N ASN A 547 53.53 -8.63 2.61
CA ASN A 547 52.65 -9.56 3.30
C ASN A 547 51.47 -9.94 2.40
N ASN A 548 51.48 -11.18 1.91
CA ASN A 548 50.50 -11.74 0.98
C ASN A 548 49.05 -11.59 1.47
N THR A 549 48.85 -11.74 2.78
CA THR A 549 47.54 -11.75 3.41
C THR A 549 46.94 -10.33 3.43
N SER A 550 47.75 -9.34 3.81
CA SER A 550 47.33 -7.94 3.74
C SER A 550 47.15 -7.48 2.28
N TYR A 551 48.03 -7.88 1.37
CA TYR A 551 48.05 -7.39 -0.01
C TYR A 551 46.71 -7.49 -0.74
N LEU A 552 46.08 -8.68 -0.80
CA LEU A 552 44.81 -8.86 -1.52
C LEU A 552 43.65 -8.05 -0.92
N ARG A 553 43.60 -7.89 0.41
CA ARG A 553 42.56 -7.08 1.08
C ARG A 553 42.69 -5.61 0.70
N HIS A 554 43.91 -5.08 0.72
CA HIS A 554 44.17 -3.68 0.38
C HIS A 554 43.97 -3.41 -1.13
N VAL A 555 44.26 -4.38 -2.01
CA VAL A 555 43.90 -4.29 -3.43
C VAL A 555 42.39 -4.16 -3.61
N SER A 556 41.57 -4.96 -2.92
CA SER A 556 40.11 -4.81 -2.99
C SER A 556 39.66 -3.46 -2.44
N ILE A 557 40.21 -2.98 -1.32
CA ILE A 557 39.87 -1.65 -0.76
C ILE A 557 40.16 -0.53 -1.74
N VAL A 558 41.33 -0.55 -2.39
CA VAL A 558 41.70 0.45 -3.40
C VAL A 558 40.73 0.43 -4.58
N ASN A 559 40.35 -0.75 -5.08
CA ASN A 559 39.42 -0.85 -6.22
C ASN A 559 37.97 -0.47 -5.84
N ILE A 560 37.51 -0.81 -4.64
CA ILE A 560 36.22 -0.35 -4.08
C ILE A 560 36.22 1.17 -3.99
N ALA A 561 37.27 1.76 -3.40
CA ALA A 561 37.38 3.20 -3.22
C ALA A 561 37.50 3.94 -4.57
N LEU A 562 38.28 3.41 -5.51
CA LEU A 562 38.45 3.98 -6.84
C LEU A 562 37.15 3.91 -7.66
N SER A 563 36.46 2.77 -7.64
CA SER A 563 35.19 2.62 -8.37
C SER A 563 34.13 3.57 -7.83
N LEU A 564 33.96 3.65 -6.51
CA LEU A 564 33.00 4.58 -5.89
C LEU A 564 33.39 6.05 -6.11
N LEU A 565 34.68 6.40 -6.11
CA LEU A 565 35.14 7.75 -6.41
C LEU A 565 34.77 8.16 -7.84
N ILE A 566 35.06 7.30 -8.82
CA ILE A 566 34.75 7.59 -10.22
C ILE A 566 33.23 7.67 -10.43
N ALA A 567 32.45 6.76 -9.83
CA ALA A 567 30.99 6.79 -9.89
C ALA A 567 30.41 8.09 -9.30
N ASN A 568 30.91 8.55 -8.15
CA ASN A 568 30.46 9.81 -7.52
C ASN A 568 30.80 11.05 -8.36
N ILE A 569 31.99 11.08 -8.99
CA ILE A 569 32.37 12.18 -9.89
C ILE A 569 31.43 12.22 -11.09
N TRP A 570 31.18 11.08 -11.73
CA TRP A 570 30.26 11.01 -12.86
C TRP A 570 28.80 11.24 -12.48
N PHE A 571 28.39 10.90 -11.26
CA PHE A 571 27.07 11.24 -10.73
C PHE A 571 26.88 12.76 -10.65
N ILE A 572 27.86 13.50 -10.12
CA ILE A 572 27.81 14.97 -10.08
C ILE A 572 27.84 15.57 -11.49
N ILE A 573 28.72 15.06 -12.37
CA ILE A 573 28.79 15.52 -13.76
C ILE A 573 27.46 15.24 -14.48
N GLY A 574 26.87 14.06 -14.30
CA GLY A 574 25.58 13.68 -14.88
C GLY A 574 24.44 14.59 -14.40
N ALA A 575 24.40 14.90 -13.10
CA ALA A 575 23.45 15.87 -12.56
C ALA A 575 23.64 17.27 -13.17
N ALA A 576 24.88 17.76 -13.24
CA ALA A 576 25.18 19.06 -13.85
C ALA A 576 24.86 19.12 -15.35
N ILE A 577 25.03 18.02 -16.09
CA ILE A 577 24.62 17.91 -17.51
C ILE A 577 23.09 17.92 -17.62
N SER A 578 22.39 17.25 -16.71
CA SER A 578 20.92 17.20 -16.67
C SER A 578 20.30 18.58 -16.43
N ASP A 579 20.94 19.38 -15.58
CA ASP A 579 20.51 20.76 -15.25
C ASP A 579 20.81 21.77 -16.37
N ALA A 580 21.75 21.47 -17.27
CA ALA A 580 22.12 22.35 -18.38
C ALA A 580 21.08 22.25 -19.53
N LYS A 581 20.55 23.40 -19.99
CA LYS A 581 19.64 23.48 -21.15
C LYS A 581 20.32 24.19 -22.34
N PRO A 582 20.38 23.57 -23.54
CA PRO A 582 19.94 22.21 -23.88
C PRO A 582 20.89 21.11 -23.40
N THR A 583 20.34 19.96 -23.03
CA THR A 583 21.10 18.78 -22.59
C THR A 583 21.88 18.19 -23.77
N ASN A 584 23.16 17.84 -23.58
CA ASN A 584 24.02 17.23 -24.61
C ASN A 584 23.87 15.68 -24.59
N PRO A 585 23.19 15.04 -25.57
CA PRO A 585 22.83 13.62 -25.47
C PRO A 585 24.04 12.67 -25.42
N PRO A 586 25.10 12.83 -26.26
CA PRO A 586 26.33 12.04 -26.13
C PRO A 586 26.99 12.13 -24.74
N ALA A 587 27.01 13.32 -24.13
CA ALA A 587 27.60 13.51 -22.80
C ALA A 587 26.77 12.83 -21.71
N CYS A 588 25.45 12.87 -21.83
CA CYS A 588 24.51 12.23 -20.91
C CYS A 588 24.58 10.69 -20.99
N ASN A 589 24.72 10.15 -22.20
CA ASN A 589 24.95 8.72 -22.43
C ASN A 589 26.28 8.25 -21.82
N ALA A 590 27.36 9.02 -22.02
CA ALA A 590 28.66 8.72 -21.44
C ALA A 590 28.62 8.75 -19.91
N ALA A 591 27.99 9.77 -19.31
CA ALA A 591 27.82 9.86 -17.86
C ALA A 591 27.06 8.64 -17.31
N THR A 592 25.94 8.27 -17.93
CA THR A 592 25.13 7.12 -17.53
C THR A 592 25.91 5.81 -17.65
N PHE A 593 26.72 5.64 -18.69
CA PHE A 593 27.62 4.48 -18.84
C PHE A 593 28.61 4.36 -17.67
N PHE A 594 29.34 5.43 -17.36
CA PHE A 594 30.36 5.39 -16.31
C PHE A 594 29.74 5.20 -14.93
N ILE A 595 28.62 5.85 -14.66
CA ILE A 595 27.81 5.65 -13.45
C ILE A 595 27.44 4.17 -13.30
N HIS A 596 26.79 3.59 -14.32
CA HIS A 596 26.32 2.21 -14.29
C HIS A 596 27.48 1.23 -14.09
N PHE A 597 28.55 1.38 -14.87
CA PHE A 597 29.70 0.49 -14.81
C PHE A 597 30.43 0.54 -13.46
N PHE A 598 30.74 1.72 -12.94
CA PHE A 598 31.55 1.85 -11.73
C PHE A 598 30.76 1.57 -10.44
N TYR A 599 29.47 1.88 -10.38
CA TYR A 599 28.64 1.41 -9.26
C TYR A 599 28.49 -0.10 -9.27
N LEU A 600 28.35 -0.73 -10.45
CA LEU A 600 28.29 -2.18 -10.53
C LEU A 600 29.64 -2.82 -10.16
N ALA A 601 30.76 -2.28 -10.66
CA ALA A 601 32.11 -2.70 -10.30
C ALA A 601 32.38 -2.62 -8.79
N LEU A 602 31.88 -1.57 -8.12
CA LEU A 602 31.91 -1.45 -6.67
C LEU A 602 31.29 -2.68 -5.98
N PHE A 603 30.08 -3.11 -6.38
CA PHE A 603 29.45 -4.31 -5.82
C PHE A 603 30.24 -5.58 -6.07
N PHE A 604 30.74 -5.78 -7.29
CA PHE A 604 31.53 -6.97 -7.61
C PHE A 604 32.88 -7.01 -6.86
N TRP A 605 33.50 -5.85 -6.58
CA TRP A 605 34.69 -5.78 -5.72
C TRP A 605 34.36 -6.01 -4.24
N MET A 606 33.17 -5.58 -3.76
CA MET A 606 32.67 -5.95 -2.43
C MET A 606 32.47 -7.48 -2.33
N LEU A 607 31.88 -8.11 -3.34
CA LEU A 607 31.76 -9.58 -3.43
C LEU A 607 33.14 -10.26 -3.43
N ALA A 608 34.08 -9.79 -4.25
CA ALA A 608 35.43 -10.32 -4.28
C ALA A 608 36.12 -10.24 -2.91
N SER A 609 35.90 -9.14 -2.18
CA SER A 609 36.40 -8.98 -0.81
C SER A 609 35.73 -9.94 0.19
N ALA A 610 34.40 -10.13 0.09
CA ALA A 610 33.66 -11.08 0.91
C ALA A 610 34.14 -12.52 0.69
N LEU A 611 34.30 -12.93 -0.57
CA LEU A 611 34.82 -14.24 -0.95
C LEU A 611 36.26 -14.46 -0.46
N LEU A 612 37.11 -13.43 -0.52
CA LEU A 612 38.48 -13.48 0.03
C LEU A 612 38.47 -13.73 1.55
N LEU A 613 37.57 -13.07 2.28
CA LEU A 613 37.40 -13.27 3.72
C LEU A 613 36.86 -14.67 4.05
N LEU A 614 35.89 -15.16 3.28
CA LEU A 614 35.38 -16.52 3.42
C LEU A 614 36.48 -17.55 3.20
N TYR A 615 37.16 -17.48 2.05
CA TYR A 615 38.22 -18.40 1.65
C TYR A 615 39.27 -18.56 2.74
N ARG A 616 39.73 -17.47 3.36
CA ARG A 616 40.70 -17.54 4.46
C ARG A 616 40.14 -18.07 5.77
N THR A 617 38.86 -17.80 6.03
CA THR A 617 38.21 -18.31 7.24
C THR A 617 38.01 -19.83 7.13
N VAL A 618 37.80 -20.38 5.92
CA VAL A 618 37.55 -21.81 5.72
C VAL A 618 38.80 -22.63 5.42
N ASN A 619 39.78 -22.10 4.66
CA ASN A 619 40.97 -22.84 4.22
C ASN A 619 42.21 -22.48 5.06
N VAL A 620 42.41 -23.17 6.18
CA VAL A 620 43.52 -22.97 7.14
C VAL A 620 44.73 -23.88 6.85
N PHE A 621 44.69 -24.72 5.82
CA PHE A 621 45.75 -25.67 5.47
C PHE A 621 46.49 -25.25 4.18
N ASP A 622 47.83 -25.37 4.17
CA ASP A 622 48.82 -24.77 3.25
C ASP A 622 48.81 -25.26 1.78
N GLY A 623 47.65 -25.59 1.19
CA GLY A 623 47.50 -26.07 -0.19
C GLY A 623 46.67 -25.16 -1.12
N GLY A 624 46.58 -23.86 -0.82
CA GLY A 624 45.65 -22.93 -1.48
C GLY A 624 46.07 -22.40 -2.87
N LEU A 625 45.11 -21.78 -3.59
CA LEU A 625 45.31 -21.08 -4.86
C LEU A 625 46.47 -20.07 -4.81
N SER A 626 47.25 -19.99 -5.90
CA SER A 626 48.34 -19.01 -6.04
C SER A 626 47.81 -17.57 -6.00
N LYS A 627 48.58 -16.66 -5.40
CA LYS A 627 48.24 -15.23 -5.27
C LYS A 627 47.89 -14.58 -6.61
N THR A 628 48.64 -14.93 -7.65
CA THR A 628 48.44 -14.39 -9.01
C THR A 628 47.10 -14.84 -9.57
N SER A 629 46.71 -16.09 -9.31
CA SER A 629 45.41 -16.63 -9.73
C SER A 629 44.26 -15.97 -8.97
N MET A 630 44.37 -15.80 -7.65
CA MET A 630 43.36 -15.07 -6.86
C MET A 630 43.21 -13.61 -7.30
N LEU A 631 44.31 -12.95 -7.66
CA LEU A 631 44.30 -11.59 -8.18
C LEU A 631 43.61 -11.52 -9.56
N ALA A 632 43.96 -12.42 -10.47
CA ALA A 632 43.36 -12.50 -11.80
C ALA A 632 41.84 -12.74 -11.71
N PHE A 633 41.41 -13.71 -10.89
CA PHE A 633 39.98 -13.93 -10.63
C PHE A 633 39.30 -12.70 -10.02
N GLY A 634 39.97 -11.99 -9.11
CA GLY A 634 39.46 -10.75 -8.52
C GLY A 634 39.22 -9.64 -9.55
N PHE A 635 40.15 -9.42 -10.49
CA PHE A 635 39.97 -8.41 -11.55
C PHE A 635 38.94 -8.81 -12.61
N ILE A 636 38.90 -10.10 -12.99
CA ILE A 636 37.87 -10.62 -13.90
C ILE A 636 36.47 -10.47 -13.28
N LEU A 637 36.32 -10.83 -12.01
CA LEU A 637 35.06 -10.67 -11.30
C LEU A 637 34.70 -9.19 -11.08
N GLY A 638 35.67 -8.38 -10.64
CA GLY A 638 35.49 -7.00 -10.20
C GLY A 638 35.23 -6.00 -11.32
N TYR A 639 35.73 -6.23 -12.54
CA TYR A 639 35.51 -5.34 -13.69
C TYR A 639 34.97 -6.05 -14.93
N GLY A 640 35.38 -7.30 -15.18
CA GLY A 640 34.93 -8.07 -16.35
C GLY A 640 33.44 -8.37 -16.32
N ALA A 641 32.93 -8.91 -15.21
CA ALA A 641 31.51 -9.21 -15.05
C ALA A 641 30.62 -7.94 -15.14
N PRO A 642 30.91 -6.82 -14.45
CA PRO A 642 30.19 -5.56 -14.66
C PRO A 642 30.21 -5.08 -16.11
N LEU A 643 31.35 -5.17 -16.79
CA LEU A 643 31.48 -4.70 -18.17
C LEU A 643 30.56 -5.49 -19.12
N ILE A 644 30.50 -6.82 -18.94
CA ILE A 644 29.60 -7.68 -19.73
C ILE A 644 28.14 -7.28 -19.52
N ILE A 645 27.72 -7.06 -18.26
CA ILE A 645 26.34 -6.65 -17.95
C ILE A 645 26.00 -5.31 -18.61
N VAL A 646 26.90 -4.32 -18.52
CA VAL A 646 26.68 -2.99 -19.12
C VAL A 646 26.62 -3.09 -20.65
N ILE A 647 27.52 -3.84 -21.29
CA ILE A 647 27.53 -4.03 -22.75
C ILE A 647 26.23 -4.70 -23.21
N ILE A 648 25.78 -5.76 -22.52
CA ILE A 648 24.52 -6.43 -22.86
C ILE A 648 23.34 -5.46 -22.70
N THR A 649 23.32 -4.69 -21.61
CA THR A 649 22.27 -3.70 -21.36
C THR A 649 22.21 -2.70 -22.51
N ILE A 650 23.35 -2.12 -22.88
CA ILE A 650 23.44 -1.18 -24.00
C ILE A 650 23.05 -1.84 -25.32
N ALA A 651 23.51 -3.06 -25.61
CA ALA A 651 23.18 -3.76 -26.86
C ALA A 651 21.66 -3.99 -27.00
N VAL A 652 20.97 -4.27 -25.90
CA VAL A 652 19.50 -4.47 -25.88
C VAL A 652 18.74 -3.15 -25.97
N THR A 653 19.25 -2.07 -25.36
CA THR A 653 18.54 -0.77 -25.29
C THR A 653 18.91 0.22 -26.39
N ALA A 654 20.09 0.08 -27.00
CA ALA A 654 20.60 1.01 -28.04
C ALA A 654 19.70 1.12 -29.28
N PRO A 655 19.05 0.06 -29.80
CA PRO A 655 18.22 0.18 -31.00
C PRO A 655 17.00 1.12 -30.85
N LYS A 656 16.61 1.44 -29.62
CA LYS A 656 15.47 2.30 -29.31
C LYS A 656 15.88 3.59 -28.57
N GLU A 657 17.17 3.82 -28.37
CA GLU A 657 17.74 4.95 -27.58
C GLU A 657 17.29 5.03 -26.10
N ILE A 658 16.59 4.02 -25.59
CA ILE A 658 15.99 3.94 -24.24
C ILE A 658 16.96 3.50 -23.12
N TYR A 659 18.28 3.73 -23.29
CA TYR A 659 19.27 3.43 -22.24
C TYR A 659 19.23 4.46 -21.09
N VAL A 660 19.00 5.73 -21.45
CA VAL A 660 18.92 6.88 -20.54
C VAL A 660 17.48 7.25 -20.27
N SER A 661 17.20 7.81 -19.09
CA SER A 661 15.87 8.26 -18.68
C SER A 661 15.34 9.40 -19.56
N ASP A 662 14.09 9.28 -20.01
CA ASP A 662 13.42 10.28 -20.85
C ASP A 662 13.04 11.56 -20.08
N ASN A 663 13.15 11.53 -18.76
CA ASN A 663 12.82 12.64 -17.86
C ASN A 663 13.89 13.74 -17.85
N GLY A 664 14.86 13.70 -18.77
CA GLY A 664 15.95 14.67 -18.89
C GLY A 664 17.09 14.49 -17.88
N VAL A 665 17.08 13.40 -17.10
CA VAL A 665 18.11 13.07 -16.10
C VAL A 665 19.09 12.04 -16.68
N CYS A 666 20.40 12.29 -16.56
CA CYS A 666 21.47 11.40 -16.99
C CYS A 666 21.64 10.19 -16.06
N TRP A 667 20.63 9.31 -16.10
CA TRP A 667 20.54 8.08 -15.33
C TRP A 667 19.86 6.96 -16.15
N LEU A 668 19.96 5.71 -15.68
CA LEU A 668 19.33 4.54 -16.29
C LEU A 668 17.79 4.68 -16.33
N ASN A 669 17.19 4.33 -17.47
CA ASN A 669 15.73 4.38 -17.66
C ASN A 669 15.01 3.26 -16.85
N TRP A 670 13.89 3.59 -16.22
CA TRP A 670 13.02 2.65 -15.50
C TRP A 670 11.68 2.42 -16.21
N GLU A 671 11.11 3.45 -16.82
CA GLU A 671 9.71 3.48 -17.27
C GLU A 671 9.47 2.71 -18.58
N GLU A 672 10.34 2.86 -19.59
CA GLU A 672 10.13 2.22 -20.90
C GLU A 672 10.97 0.94 -21.10
N SER A 673 12.21 0.92 -20.60
CA SER A 673 13.17 -0.16 -20.90
C SER A 673 13.51 -1.06 -19.71
N TYR A 674 13.10 -0.67 -18.50
CA TYR A 674 13.55 -1.28 -17.24
C TYR A 674 15.08 -1.45 -17.14
N ALA A 675 15.88 -0.63 -17.84
CA ALA A 675 17.34 -0.72 -17.86
C ALA A 675 17.96 -0.64 -16.45
N LEU A 676 17.33 0.11 -15.54
CA LEU A 676 17.74 0.18 -14.13
C LEU A 676 17.73 -1.20 -13.42
N LEU A 677 16.89 -2.16 -13.84
CA LEU A 677 16.91 -3.53 -13.29
C LEU A 677 18.25 -4.25 -13.54
N ALA A 678 18.93 -3.95 -14.64
CA ALA A 678 20.24 -4.52 -14.95
C ALA A 678 21.32 -4.11 -13.92
N PHE A 679 21.08 -3.03 -13.18
CA PHE A 679 21.89 -2.63 -12.03
C PHE A 679 21.33 -3.17 -10.71
N VAL A 680 20.04 -2.99 -10.45
CA VAL A 680 19.41 -3.30 -9.15
C VAL A 680 19.45 -4.80 -8.84
N ILE A 681 19.11 -5.66 -9.81
CA ILE A 681 19.03 -7.11 -9.57
C ILE A 681 20.42 -7.66 -9.18
N PRO A 682 21.51 -7.44 -9.95
CA PRO A 682 22.84 -7.90 -9.56
C PRO A 682 23.29 -7.32 -8.21
N ALA A 683 23.04 -6.04 -7.95
CA ALA A 683 23.41 -5.40 -6.69
C ALA A 683 22.75 -6.10 -5.48
N LEU A 684 21.44 -6.36 -5.54
CA LEU A 684 20.72 -7.03 -4.46
C LEU A 684 21.14 -8.48 -4.26
N VAL A 685 21.37 -9.22 -5.34
CA VAL A 685 21.91 -10.59 -5.27
C VAL A 685 23.26 -10.60 -4.57
N ILE A 686 24.15 -9.67 -4.91
CA ILE A 686 25.46 -9.53 -4.27
C ILE A 686 25.34 -9.18 -2.78
N VAL A 687 24.47 -8.23 -2.42
CA VAL A 687 24.22 -7.86 -1.02
C VAL A 687 23.71 -9.08 -0.22
N GLY A 688 22.80 -9.86 -0.79
CA GLY A 688 22.31 -11.10 -0.19
C GLY A 688 23.42 -12.13 0.03
N ILE A 689 24.27 -12.38 -0.99
CA ILE A 689 25.42 -13.29 -0.88
C ILE A 689 26.41 -12.80 0.19
N ASN A 690 26.73 -11.51 0.21
CA ASN A 690 27.63 -10.93 1.19
C ASN A 690 27.10 -11.07 2.62
N LEU A 691 25.78 -10.92 2.82
CA LEU A 691 25.13 -11.15 4.11
C LEU A 691 25.30 -12.60 4.58
N VAL A 692 25.08 -13.58 3.69
CA VAL A 692 25.28 -15.00 4.01
C VAL A 692 26.75 -15.28 4.37
N ILE A 693 27.69 -14.76 3.59
CA ILE A 693 29.12 -14.91 3.86
C ILE A 693 29.49 -14.32 5.23
N LEU A 694 28.99 -13.13 5.53
CA LEU A 694 29.19 -12.45 6.82
C LEU A 694 28.72 -13.32 7.99
N LEU A 695 27.52 -13.90 7.90
CA LEU A 695 26.98 -14.79 8.94
C LEU A 695 27.85 -16.04 9.14
N VAL A 696 28.32 -16.66 8.05
CA VAL A 696 29.21 -17.83 8.11
C VAL A 696 30.55 -17.50 8.78
N VAL A 697 31.13 -16.35 8.41
CA VAL A 697 32.41 -15.89 8.99
C VAL A 697 32.24 -15.57 10.47
N ILE A 698 31.19 -14.85 10.86
CA ILE A 698 30.90 -14.56 12.27
C ILE A 698 30.72 -15.86 13.06
N PHE A 699 29.91 -16.80 12.56
CA PHE A 699 29.68 -18.09 13.21
C PHE A 699 30.99 -18.87 13.43
N LYS A 700 31.86 -18.96 12.42
CA LYS A 700 33.17 -19.63 12.56
C LYS A 700 34.14 -18.88 13.46
N LEU A 701 34.12 -17.54 13.50
CA LEU A 701 34.96 -16.74 14.38
C LEU A 701 34.53 -16.88 15.86
N LEU A 702 33.22 -16.92 16.11
CA LEU A 702 32.67 -17.18 17.45
C LEU A 702 33.01 -18.60 17.91
N ARG A 703 32.81 -19.60 17.06
CA ARG A 703 33.15 -21.01 17.37
C ARG A 703 34.63 -21.25 17.64
N ARG A 704 35.54 -20.52 16.98
CA ARG A 704 36.99 -20.63 17.26
C ARG A 704 37.42 -20.00 18.59
N ARG A 705 36.64 -19.08 19.14
CA ARG A 705 36.92 -18.43 20.43
C ARG A 705 36.23 -19.10 21.62
N SER A 706 35.17 -19.87 21.39
CA SER A 706 34.52 -20.67 22.46
C SER A 706 35.33 -21.90 22.89
N VAL A 707 36.56 -22.09 22.37
CA VAL A 707 37.49 -23.18 22.74
C VAL A 707 38.63 -22.66 23.64
N GLY A 708 38.37 -21.63 24.45
CA GLY A 708 39.30 -21.14 25.48
C GLY A 708 38.56 -20.44 26.63
N ASP A 709 38.85 -20.86 27.86
CA ASP A 709 38.14 -20.53 29.11
C ASP A 709 38.07 -19.03 29.46
N ALA A 710 36.85 -18.58 29.81
CA ALA A 710 36.49 -17.64 30.90
C ALA A 710 35.10 -17.01 30.62
N VAL A 711 34.05 -17.50 31.29
CA VAL A 711 32.66 -17.44 30.79
C VAL A 711 31.84 -16.18 31.14
N GLN A 712 32.23 -15.28 32.06
CA GLN A 712 31.26 -14.27 32.54
C GLN A 712 31.53 -12.79 32.19
N ALA A 713 32.79 -12.38 31.93
CA ALA A 713 33.09 -11.08 31.28
C ALA A 713 32.97 -11.15 29.74
N ALA A 714 32.81 -12.36 29.21
CA ALA A 714 32.82 -12.67 27.79
C ALA A 714 31.52 -12.26 27.08
N GLU A 715 30.34 -12.31 27.70
CA GLU A 715 29.07 -12.06 26.97
C GLU A 715 28.91 -10.60 26.50
N ARG A 716 29.19 -9.61 27.37
CA ARG A 716 29.23 -8.19 26.96
C ARG A 716 30.35 -7.91 25.97
N HIS A 717 31.51 -8.54 26.14
CA HIS A 717 32.64 -8.38 25.22
C HIS A 717 32.34 -9.01 23.85
N VAL A 718 31.64 -10.15 23.81
CA VAL A 718 31.18 -10.83 22.59
C VAL A 718 30.10 -10.02 21.89
N LEU A 719 29.10 -9.49 22.61
CA LEU A 719 28.09 -8.61 22.03
C LEU A 719 28.70 -7.32 21.47
N VAL A 720 29.64 -6.68 22.20
CA VAL A 720 30.36 -5.49 21.72
C VAL A 720 31.26 -5.82 20.53
N ILE A 721 31.86 -7.00 20.48
CA ILE A 721 32.65 -7.45 19.33
C ILE A 721 31.76 -7.76 18.14
N ILE A 722 30.61 -8.42 18.32
CA ILE A 722 29.63 -8.69 17.26
C ILE A 722 29.08 -7.36 16.74
N ALA A 723 28.66 -6.45 17.63
CA ALA A 723 28.20 -5.12 17.26
C ALA A 723 29.29 -4.30 16.56
N ARG A 724 30.54 -4.37 17.00
CA ARG A 724 31.70 -3.72 16.34
C ARG A 724 32.01 -4.37 14.99
N THR A 725 31.90 -5.68 14.88
CA THR A 725 32.16 -6.44 13.64
C THR A 725 31.05 -6.17 12.62
N LEU A 726 29.78 -6.17 13.05
CA LEU A 726 28.64 -5.76 12.24
C LEU A 726 28.77 -4.28 11.85
N ALA A 727 29.03 -3.36 12.77
CA ALA A 727 29.20 -1.93 12.46
C ALA A 727 30.36 -1.63 11.50
N VAL A 728 31.44 -2.43 11.54
CA VAL A 728 32.60 -2.35 10.63
C VAL A 728 32.28 -2.95 9.25
N LEU A 729 31.45 -3.99 9.21
CA LEU A 729 31.20 -4.80 8.00
C LEU A 729 29.93 -4.40 7.25
N THR A 730 28.96 -3.74 7.90
CA THR A 730 27.70 -3.28 7.29
C THR A 730 27.92 -2.31 6.12
N PRO A 731 28.79 -1.28 6.21
CA PRO A 731 29.07 -0.40 5.08
C PRO A 731 29.95 -1.07 4.02
N PHE A 732 30.79 -2.03 4.44
CA PHE A 732 31.79 -2.68 3.59
C PHE A 732 31.18 -3.76 2.67
N PHE A 733 30.01 -4.28 3.02
CA PHE A 733 29.28 -5.30 2.25
C PHE A 733 28.07 -4.78 1.47
N GLY A 734 27.80 -3.47 1.52
CA GLY A 734 26.71 -2.84 0.77
C GLY A 734 25.33 -3.02 1.39
N LEU A 735 25.21 -3.36 2.68
CA LEU A 735 23.90 -3.56 3.34
C LEU A 735 23.03 -2.31 3.36
N THR A 736 23.63 -1.11 3.30
CA THR A 736 22.92 0.17 3.19
C THR A 736 22.10 0.29 1.90
N TRP A 737 22.50 -0.42 0.84
CA TRP A 737 21.76 -0.45 -0.42
C TRP A 737 20.45 -1.26 -0.32
N GLY A 738 20.32 -2.12 0.70
CA GLY A 738 19.05 -2.77 1.01
C GLY A 738 17.94 -1.77 1.38
N LEU A 739 18.29 -0.58 1.90
CA LEU A 739 17.32 0.50 2.13
C LEU A 739 16.74 1.06 0.81
N GLY A 740 17.45 0.90 -0.31
CA GLY A 740 16.96 1.23 -1.65
C GLY A 740 15.84 0.28 -2.14
N VAL A 741 15.70 -0.91 -1.56
CA VAL A 741 14.51 -1.75 -1.79
C VAL A 741 13.30 -1.15 -1.10
N GLY A 742 13.49 -0.54 0.08
CA GLY A 742 12.43 0.14 0.80
C GLY A 742 11.88 1.35 0.04
N THR A 743 12.74 2.08 -0.68
CA THR A 743 12.31 3.20 -1.54
C THR A 743 11.53 2.74 -2.77
N LEU A 744 11.82 1.54 -3.30
CA LEU A 744 11.05 0.91 -4.38
C LEU A 744 9.74 0.28 -3.89
N ALA A 745 9.73 -0.34 -2.72
CA ALA A 745 8.57 -1.02 -2.15
C ALA A 745 7.53 -0.06 -1.57
N ASN A 746 7.96 1.09 -1.04
CA ASN A 746 7.09 2.13 -0.54
C ASN A 746 7.59 3.51 -0.98
N PRO A 747 7.36 3.90 -2.25
CA PRO A 747 7.86 5.14 -2.81
C PRO A 747 7.34 6.40 -2.11
N GLY A 748 6.22 6.31 -1.38
CA GLY A 748 5.63 7.41 -0.62
C GLY A 748 6.27 7.68 0.75
N ASN A 749 7.16 6.82 1.26
CA ASN A 749 7.76 7.00 2.57
C ASN A 749 9.03 7.86 2.51
N MET A 750 8.87 9.16 2.74
CA MET A 750 9.97 10.14 2.77
C MET A 750 11.07 9.77 3.79
N GLY A 751 10.72 9.12 4.91
CA GLY A 751 11.69 8.68 5.90
C GLY A 751 12.69 7.65 5.35
N ILE A 752 12.23 6.76 4.46
CA ILE A 752 13.10 5.74 3.82
C ILE A 752 14.01 6.40 2.78
N HIS A 753 13.51 7.36 1.99
CA HIS A 753 14.33 8.12 1.05
C HIS A 753 15.42 8.94 1.75
N ILE A 754 15.08 9.62 2.85
CA ILE A 754 16.05 10.35 3.68
C ILE A 754 17.09 9.39 4.26
N ALA A 755 16.68 8.25 4.82
CA ALA A 755 17.59 7.27 5.38
C ALA A 755 18.53 6.69 4.31
N PHE A 756 17.98 6.31 3.15
CA PHE A 756 18.77 5.79 2.03
C PHE A 756 19.81 6.82 1.56
N ALA A 757 19.41 8.06 1.29
CA ALA A 757 20.33 9.12 0.88
C ALA A 757 21.38 9.44 1.95
N PHE A 758 20.99 9.50 3.22
CA PHE A 758 21.93 9.75 4.33
C PHE A 758 23.00 8.66 4.44
N PHE A 759 22.60 7.38 4.49
CA PHE A 759 23.56 6.27 4.63
C PHE A 759 24.42 6.07 3.38
N ASN A 760 23.84 6.24 2.18
CA ASN A 760 24.58 6.13 0.92
C ASN A 760 25.61 7.26 0.80
N SER A 761 25.27 8.47 1.23
CA SER A 761 26.18 9.61 1.19
C SER A 761 27.37 9.50 2.17
N LEU A 762 27.23 8.74 3.27
CA LEU A 762 28.31 8.45 4.21
C LEU A 762 29.16 7.22 3.84
N GLN A 763 28.87 6.54 2.73
CA GLN A 763 29.53 5.28 2.37
C GLN A 763 31.05 5.44 2.21
N GLY A 764 31.53 6.51 1.54
CA GLY A 764 32.95 6.78 1.40
C GLY A 764 33.65 7.10 2.72
N PHE A 765 32.96 7.79 3.63
CA PHE A 765 33.45 8.03 4.99
C PHE A 765 33.59 6.72 5.78
N PHE A 766 32.61 5.82 5.70
CA PHE A 766 32.70 4.51 6.33
C PHE A 766 33.85 3.66 5.76
N ILE A 767 34.07 3.69 4.44
CA ILE A 767 35.21 3.00 3.81
C ILE A 767 36.55 3.52 4.37
N LEU A 768 36.72 4.84 4.52
CA LEU A 768 37.92 5.42 5.13
C LEU A 768 38.12 4.92 6.57
N VAL A 769 37.10 5.06 7.43
CA VAL A 769 37.21 4.73 8.86
C VAL A 769 37.45 3.24 9.08
N PHE A 770 36.65 2.39 8.45
CA PHE A 770 36.65 0.94 8.69
C PHE A 770 37.63 0.18 7.81
N GLY A 771 37.85 0.61 6.57
CA GLY A 771 38.79 0.01 5.65
C GLY A 771 40.24 0.25 6.04
N THR A 772 40.56 1.49 6.46
CA THR A 772 41.94 1.95 6.68
C THR A 772 42.24 2.40 8.11
N LEU A 773 41.49 3.36 8.68
CA LEU A 773 41.88 4.01 9.95
C LEU A 773 41.75 3.12 11.19
N LEU A 774 40.84 2.16 11.20
CA LEU A 774 40.67 1.20 12.30
C LEU A 774 41.57 -0.03 12.19
N ASP A 775 42.30 -0.18 11.08
CA ASP A 775 43.28 -1.25 10.92
C ASP A 775 44.51 -0.97 11.82
N LYS A 776 44.76 -1.88 12.77
CA LYS A 776 45.85 -1.75 13.75
C LYS A 776 47.22 -1.62 13.09
N LYS A 777 47.43 -2.28 11.94
CA LYS A 777 48.69 -2.27 11.18
C LYS A 777 48.89 -0.96 10.44
N VAL A 778 47.81 -0.36 9.94
CA VAL A 778 47.83 0.97 9.33
C VAL A 778 48.14 2.03 10.40
N ARG A 779 47.47 1.96 11.57
CA ARG A 779 47.70 2.88 12.68
C ARG A 779 49.14 2.85 13.20
N SER A 780 49.72 1.66 13.38
CA SER A 780 51.11 1.55 13.86
C SER A 780 52.10 2.18 12.89
N GLU A 781 51.89 2.01 11.59
CA GLU A 781 52.78 2.53 10.54
C GLU A 781 52.61 4.04 10.32
N LEU A 782 51.38 4.58 10.38
CA LEU A 782 51.14 6.02 10.36
C LEU A 782 51.81 6.71 11.56
N THR A 783 51.78 6.08 12.73
CA THR A 783 52.45 6.61 13.93
C THR A 783 53.97 6.57 13.79
N MET A 784 54.53 5.49 13.23
CA MET A 784 55.98 5.37 12.98
C MET A 784 56.48 6.36 11.92
N LYS A 785 55.73 6.57 10.83
CA LYS A 785 56.08 7.58 9.82
C LYS A 785 55.95 9.01 10.36
N SER A 786 54.91 9.30 11.15
CA SER A 786 54.71 10.59 11.81
C SER A 786 55.85 10.91 12.81
N GLN A 787 56.41 9.89 13.47
CA GLN A 787 57.59 10.02 14.32
C GLN A 787 58.91 10.14 13.51
N SER A 788 59.01 9.48 12.36
CA SER A 788 60.18 9.53 11.47
C SER A 788 60.29 10.84 10.67
N SER A 789 59.24 11.65 10.59
CA SER A 789 59.21 12.93 9.86
C SER A 789 59.47 14.16 10.75
N ARG A 790 60.16 14.00 11.89
CA ARG A 790 60.79 15.14 12.61
C ARG A 790 62.27 15.23 12.23
N PRO A 791 62.68 16.13 11.31
CA PRO A 791 64.05 16.62 11.33
C PRO A 791 64.19 17.48 12.58
N GLY A 792 65.17 17.14 13.42
CA GLY A 792 65.58 18.02 14.50
C GLY A 792 66.25 19.27 13.94
N THR A 793 65.67 20.44 14.18
CA THR A 793 66.39 21.70 14.38
C THR A 793 65.54 22.57 15.29
N GLY A 794 66.09 22.94 16.44
CA GLY A 794 65.45 23.87 17.37
C GLY A 794 65.52 25.31 16.88
N SER A 795 64.48 26.08 17.18
CA SER A 795 64.57 27.37 17.88
C SER A 795 63.17 27.97 18.00
N THR A 796 63.03 28.75 19.06
CA THR A 796 61.84 29.35 19.65
C THR A 796 61.18 30.44 18.80
N SER A 797 59.85 30.45 18.70
CA SER A 797 58.99 31.59 19.12
C SER A 797 57.51 31.28 18.88
N ALA A 798 56.68 31.99 19.64
CA ALA A 798 55.27 31.74 19.88
C ALA A 798 54.35 31.94 18.67
N GLY A 799 53.27 31.16 18.61
CA GLY A 799 52.18 31.37 17.66
C GLY A 799 51.06 30.34 17.83
N ILE A 800 49.95 30.79 18.38
CA ILE A 800 48.73 30.03 18.71
C ILE A 800 48.08 29.46 17.44
N SER A 801 47.83 28.14 17.38
CA SER A 801 46.63 27.61 16.71
C SER A 801 46.24 26.23 17.27
N SER A 802 45.01 26.18 17.78
CA SER A 802 44.32 25.00 18.27
C SER A 802 43.47 24.40 17.14
N ARG A 803 43.85 23.22 16.65
CA ARG A 803 42.92 22.22 16.11
C ARG A 803 43.66 20.91 15.84
N PHE A 804 43.19 19.84 16.48
CA PHE A 804 43.53 18.40 16.37
C PHE A 804 43.98 17.78 17.71
N ASP A 805 43.05 17.70 18.67
CA ASP A 805 43.24 16.94 19.91
C ASP A 805 42.00 16.08 20.23
N ILE A 806 41.53 15.29 19.25
CA ILE A 806 40.36 14.40 19.40
C ILE A 806 40.76 12.92 19.67
N PHE A 807 42.04 12.55 19.55
CA PHE A 807 42.45 11.14 19.65
C PHE A 807 43.20 10.72 20.92
N ARG A 808 43.34 11.58 21.94
CA ARG A 808 44.20 11.27 23.11
C ARG A 808 43.48 10.81 24.39
N ASN A 809 42.15 10.85 24.47
CA ASN A 809 41.43 10.55 25.73
C ASN A 809 40.73 9.18 25.84
N TRP A 810 41.15 8.16 25.07
CA TRP A 810 40.58 6.80 25.17
C TRP A 810 41.57 5.74 25.66
N ARG A 811 42.35 6.05 26.71
CA ARG A 811 43.06 5.07 27.54
C ARG A 811 43.20 5.56 28.99
N LYS A 812 42.34 5.05 29.87
CA LYS A 812 42.68 4.78 31.28
C LYS A 812 42.05 3.42 31.64
N PRO A 813 42.83 2.36 31.90
CA PRO A 813 42.36 1.25 32.70
C PRO A 813 42.32 1.71 34.16
N ARG A 814 41.25 1.33 34.85
CA ARG A 814 41.02 1.56 36.27
C ARG A 814 41.43 0.28 36.98
N ASP A 815 42.70 0.15 37.31
CA ASP A 815 43.18 -0.93 38.20
C ASP A 815 43.07 -0.45 39.64
N GLY A 816 42.27 -1.18 40.42
CA GLY A 816 42.08 -0.99 41.85
C GLY A 816 42.53 -2.23 42.62
N TYR A 817 43.58 -2.04 43.42
CA TYR A 817 43.92 -2.65 44.71
C TYR A 817 44.19 -4.17 44.82
N ASN A 818 45.43 -4.52 45.23
CA ASN A 818 45.72 -4.74 46.66
C ASN A 818 47.22 -4.89 47.00
N MET A 819 47.60 -4.22 48.11
CA MET A 819 48.59 -4.53 49.19
C MET A 819 50.03 -4.96 48.83
N SER A 820 51.12 -4.50 49.48
CA SER A 820 51.32 -4.03 50.87
C SER A 820 52.72 -3.37 51.07
N SER A 821 52.80 -2.57 52.16
CA SER A 821 53.96 -2.23 53.02
C SER A 821 55.14 -1.45 52.40
N SER A 822 55.33 -0.17 52.77
CA SER A 822 56.22 0.34 53.86
C SER A 822 57.49 0.93 53.24
N ALA A 823 58.11 2.02 53.67
CA ALA A 823 57.86 3.13 54.57
C ALA A 823 58.96 4.17 54.22
N SER A 824 58.76 5.41 54.68
CA SER A 824 59.79 6.44 54.97
C SER A 824 60.70 7.00 53.85
N GLY A 825 60.55 8.31 53.62
CA GLY A 825 61.60 9.24 54.05
C GLY A 825 62.44 9.95 52.97
N GLY A 826 61.97 11.13 52.55
CA GLY A 826 62.76 12.38 52.51
C GLY A 826 63.86 12.58 51.44
N PRO A 827 64.21 13.86 51.14
CA PRO A 827 64.73 14.29 49.83
C PRO A 827 66.20 14.72 49.88
N HIS A 828 66.93 14.67 48.75
CA HIS A 828 68.09 15.53 48.44
C HIS A 828 68.49 15.29 46.96
N SER A 829 68.42 16.28 46.07
CA SER A 829 69.39 17.36 45.81
C SER A 829 70.44 17.01 44.75
N ALA A 830 70.44 17.84 43.70
CA ALA A 830 71.60 18.42 43.03
C ALA A 830 72.50 17.57 42.10
N ALA A 831 72.41 17.96 40.82
CA ALA A 831 73.49 18.54 40.04
C ALA A 831 74.47 17.66 39.23
N ASN A 832 74.56 18.09 37.96
CA ASN A 832 75.75 18.27 37.13
C ASN A 832 76.27 17.15 36.21
N SER A 833 76.01 17.40 34.92
CA SER A 833 76.98 17.57 33.83
C SER A 833 77.97 16.43 33.52
N ARG A 834 77.73 15.74 32.40
CA ARG A 834 78.46 15.94 31.14
C ARG A 834 77.65 15.40 29.97
#